data_AF-A0A9P0XM50-F1
#
_entry.id   AF-A0A9P0XM50-F1
#
_cell.length_a   1.000
_cell.length_b   1.000
_cell.length_c   1.000
_cell.angle_alpha   90.00
_cell.angle_beta   90.00
_cell.angle_gamma   90.00
#
_symmetry.space_group_name_H-M   'P 1'
#
loop_
_entity.id
_entity.type
_entity.pdbx_description
1 polymer ?
#
loop_
_entity_poly.entity_id
_entity_poly.type
_entity_poly.pdbx_seq_one_letter_code
_entity_poly.pdbx_strand_id
1 'polypeptide(L)'
;MQEKIDLLIEKMKFGDPVLFTGAGFSYGMTNLKSSQPKGVADLSAILLKDAGIVDSNEIPLKDIVDFYINENKINELIATLEDEFLISEVCNYHRELAGINWRRCYTTNYDFGFELACSNIQKKMRTINPLTGSEYLRDGNVCIHINGDMNILSKESLSNEFALGDISYVHNKFDETYWFKLLRKDFESAPAIVFIGYSLYDEMIKKILKSNDRFREKTFIITSPYASPSDLFKLKIYGHVLNIGTESFAEMIRGKYNEIILPIKQDALRNLVKHDDGDDRKEITMVDINNFLLFGKIDRKKIHSDYKNFLNNEKNHFIPRITYILECVEKIKKNKNILIKSEIGNGKSVLLEQLIKHLSETEDVNIYTPTEIDISSPPSYSDDLEKLRDSNVLSVIICDDLNQNQYLLSDFSMLKNANNVILISSIRNIEYDKIDFMNVDFDTIIIDELSTKSIDESLKSEVDYLIELVDILNFWGEEKVTLPINTKRKILAEDYKNQISETLLDLFSSENIINKISEYLDSIVKDPKTRDISFLILLFKYLNIHIDNYIIRGLLGSDYIDSISFKKNEYISLFYSDDRNSGFTNKSSIFCRITLKNLFANKYKTDTFLNLVGLIETEKGRRNSEKDSNIIHLKDSLIKEIMRFSNIDNLLKEMDGKKSYLFTYYSDLILKAKWLSRESHYWLQLAMAKIANDRLDDAQNDLKTAYKWANEKQAIRNYSTSSIDTQQARLYIKKAIKEQHDKAVWDYFISAHVLLSKCENDKYRYRQVKEYERFFNLKYNILSVKNKNGFKSCCEHMLSQMKFLSNIDAGEYSIRSCELSLIRILEKMQ
;
A
#
# COMPACT_ATOMS: atom_id res chain seq x y z
N MET A 1 -30.70 -29.15 -0.43
CA MET A 1 -29.94 -29.34 0.82
C MET A 1 -28.64 -30.07 0.53
N GLN A 2 -28.72 -31.28 -0.04
CA GLN A 2 -27.56 -32.05 -0.49
C GLN A 2 -26.58 -31.25 -1.37
N GLU A 3 -27.09 -30.53 -2.37
CA GLU A 3 -26.27 -29.65 -3.24
C GLU A 3 -25.43 -28.62 -2.47
N LYS A 4 -25.96 -28.07 -1.36
CA LYS A 4 -25.21 -27.09 -0.55
C LYS A 4 -24.08 -27.76 0.23
N ILE A 5 -24.30 -28.98 0.71
CA ILE A 5 -23.26 -29.75 1.40
C ILE A 5 -22.19 -30.19 0.41
N ASP A 6 -22.59 -30.59 -0.80
CA ASP A 6 -21.65 -30.97 -1.85
C ASP A 6 -20.80 -29.77 -2.28
N LEU A 7 -21.40 -28.59 -2.41
CA LEU A 7 -20.68 -27.33 -2.65
C LEU A 7 -19.71 -26.98 -1.50
N LEU A 8 -20.11 -27.17 -0.24
CA LEU A 8 -19.24 -26.95 0.91
C LEU A 8 -18.02 -27.89 0.86
N ILE A 9 -18.26 -29.18 0.62
CA ILE A 9 -17.21 -30.20 0.49
C ILE A 9 -16.27 -29.86 -0.68
N GLU A 10 -16.82 -29.42 -1.82
CA GLU A 10 -16.02 -28.99 -2.97
C GLU A 10 -15.11 -27.81 -2.61
N LYS A 11 -15.65 -26.78 -1.94
CA LYS A 11 -14.87 -25.63 -1.47
C LYS A 11 -13.77 -26.05 -0.50
N MET A 12 -14.05 -26.95 0.44
CA MET A 12 -13.07 -27.47 1.40
C MET A 12 -11.90 -28.24 0.75
N LYS A 13 -11.99 -28.67 -0.52
CA LYS A 13 -10.85 -29.26 -1.24
C LYS A 13 -9.71 -28.27 -1.49
N PHE A 14 -10.05 -26.97 -1.59
CA PHE A 14 -9.09 -25.95 -1.99
C PHE A 14 -8.32 -25.37 -0.81
N GLY A 15 -8.75 -25.60 0.43
CA GLY A 15 -8.08 -25.07 1.62
C GLY A 15 -8.90 -25.26 2.89
N ASP A 16 -8.40 -24.75 4.01
CA ASP A 16 -9.01 -24.96 5.31
C ASP A 16 -10.16 -23.95 5.57
N PRO A 17 -11.39 -24.43 5.86
CA PRO A 17 -12.54 -23.57 6.14
C PRO A 17 -12.42 -22.89 7.51
N VAL A 18 -13.14 -21.79 7.70
CA VAL A 18 -13.26 -21.11 9.00
C VAL A 18 -14.53 -21.56 9.71
N LEU A 19 -14.41 -21.90 11.00
CA LEU A 19 -15.54 -22.22 11.85
C LEU A 19 -15.95 -21.02 12.68
N PHE A 20 -17.25 -20.77 12.76
CA PHE A 20 -17.83 -19.81 13.69
C PHE A 20 -18.98 -20.47 14.48
N THR A 21 -18.87 -20.54 15.81
CA THR A 21 -19.87 -21.19 16.66
C THR A 21 -20.63 -20.18 17.51
N GLY A 22 -21.92 -20.45 17.71
CA GLY A 22 -22.78 -19.76 18.67
C GLY A 22 -23.41 -20.74 19.65
N ALA A 23 -24.32 -20.26 20.50
CA ALA A 23 -24.86 -21.04 21.62
C ALA A 23 -25.54 -22.35 21.18
N GLY A 24 -26.07 -22.41 19.96
CA GLY A 24 -26.65 -23.63 19.40
C GLY A 24 -25.63 -24.73 19.10
N PHE A 25 -24.32 -24.44 19.04
CA PHE A 25 -23.28 -25.45 18.95
C PHE A 25 -23.20 -26.26 20.25
N SER A 26 -23.43 -25.64 21.41
CA SER A 26 -23.38 -26.28 22.72
C SER A 26 -24.61 -27.14 23.04
N TYR A 27 -25.57 -27.22 22.11
CA TYR A 27 -26.77 -28.05 22.25
C TYR A 27 -26.40 -29.53 22.36
N GLY A 28 -26.92 -30.20 23.39
CA GLY A 28 -26.65 -31.60 23.70
C GLY A 28 -25.40 -31.85 24.56
N MET A 29 -24.55 -30.84 24.79
CA MET A 29 -23.48 -30.93 25.78
C MET A 29 -24.03 -30.96 27.21
N THR A 30 -23.24 -31.43 28.16
CA THR A 30 -23.59 -31.41 29.59
C THR A 30 -22.60 -30.58 30.39
N ASN A 31 -23.10 -29.78 31.34
CA ASN A 31 -22.31 -29.03 32.30
C ASN A 31 -21.91 -29.87 33.52
N LEU A 32 -21.24 -29.27 34.51
CA LEU A 32 -20.83 -29.95 35.75
C LEU A 32 -22.01 -30.53 36.55
N LYS A 33 -23.22 -29.99 36.38
CA LYS A 33 -24.45 -30.51 36.99
C LYS A 33 -25.13 -31.61 36.16
N SER A 34 -24.45 -32.15 35.14
CA SER A 34 -25.02 -33.14 34.21
C SER A 34 -26.30 -32.66 33.52
N SER A 35 -26.42 -31.35 33.33
CA SER A 35 -27.56 -30.70 32.68
C SER A 35 -27.11 -29.97 31.42
N GLN A 36 -28.03 -29.73 30.49
CA GLN A 36 -27.70 -28.99 29.27
C GLN A 36 -27.45 -27.50 29.60
N PRO A 37 -26.38 -26.88 29.07
CA PRO A 37 -26.15 -25.45 29.21
C PRO A 37 -27.35 -24.65 28.72
N LYS A 38 -27.77 -23.67 29.53
CA LYS A 38 -28.97 -22.90 29.28
C LYS A 38 -28.75 -21.79 28.26
N GLY A 39 -29.78 -21.53 27.46
CA GLY A 39 -29.82 -20.37 26.58
C GLY A 39 -30.08 -19.08 27.35
N VAL A 40 -30.01 -17.95 26.65
CA VAL A 40 -30.18 -16.60 27.23
C VAL A 40 -31.49 -16.45 28.02
N ALA A 41 -32.60 -16.93 27.46
CA ALA A 41 -33.92 -16.80 28.10
C ALA A 41 -34.00 -17.58 29.44
N ASP A 42 -33.51 -18.82 29.44
CA ASP A 42 -33.52 -19.67 30.64
C ASP A 42 -32.53 -19.16 31.70
N LEU A 43 -31.38 -18.62 31.27
CA LEU A 43 -30.40 -17.99 32.17
C LEU A 43 -30.97 -16.73 32.83
N SER A 44 -31.64 -15.85 32.06
CA SER A 44 -32.33 -14.68 32.61
C SER A 44 -33.36 -15.06 33.67
N ALA A 45 -34.17 -16.10 33.40
CA ALA A 45 -35.19 -16.56 34.34
C ALA A 45 -34.59 -17.06 35.67
N ILE A 46 -33.44 -17.74 35.62
CA ILE A 46 -32.73 -18.20 36.81
C ILE A 46 -32.16 -17.03 37.59
N LEU A 47 -31.44 -16.12 36.92
CA LEU A 47 -30.82 -14.99 37.59
C LEU A 47 -31.84 -14.06 38.24
N LEU A 48 -33.01 -13.86 37.62
CA LEU A 48 -34.12 -13.09 38.21
C LEU A 48 -34.68 -13.79 39.46
N LYS A 49 -34.89 -15.10 39.36
CA LYS A 49 -35.39 -15.91 40.48
C LYS A 49 -34.42 -15.89 41.66
N ASP A 50 -33.13 -16.06 41.40
CA ASP A 50 -32.07 -16.07 42.40
C ASP A 50 -31.87 -14.67 43.03
N ALA A 51 -32.10 -13.61 42.23
CA ALA A 51 -32.10 -12.23 42.73
C ALA A 51 -33.34 -11.88 43.59
N GLY A 52 -34.36 -12.74 43.62
CA GLY A 52 -35.64 -12.47 44.28
C GLY A 52 -36.49 -11.43 43.56
N ILE A 53 -36.23 -11.18 42.27
CA ILE A 53 -36.95 -10.21 41.45
C ILE A 53 -38.16 -10.93 40.82
N VAL A 54 -39.35 -10.59 41.31
CA VAL A 54 -40.63 -11.06 40.74
C VAL A 54 -41.19 -9.95 39.86
N ASP A 55 -40.61 -9.80 38.66
CA ASP A 55 -41.12 -8.85 37.66
C ASP A 55 -41.96 -9.59 36.61
N SER A 56 -43.02 -8.95 36.13
CA SER A 56 -43.94 -9.51 35.12
C SER A 56 -43.51 -9.22 33.68
N ASN A 57 -42.50 -8.37 33.50
CA ASN A 57 -41.92 -8.05 32.20
C ASN A 57 -40.64 -8.85 31.94
N GLU A 58 -40.38 -9.19 30.68
CA GLU A 58 -39.09 -9.80 30.26
C GLU A 58 -37.97 -8.76 30.43
N ILE A 59 -37.18 -8.88 31.50
CA ILE A 59 -35.99 -8.05 31.71
C ILE A 59 -34.82 -8.61 30.87
N PRO A 60 -34.16 -7.79 30.04
CA PRO A 60 -32.97 -8.19 29.30
C PRO A 60 -31.85 -8.73 30.20
N LEU A 61 -31.14 -9.77 29.75
CA LEU A 61 -30.02 -10.37 30.49
C LEU A 61 -28.97 -9.33 30.94
N LYS A 62 -28.72 -8.33 30.10
CA LYS A 62 -27.72 -7.28 30.37
C LYS A 62 -28.06 -6.46 31.61
N ASP A 63 -29.32 -6.07 31.75
CA ASP A 63 -29.81 -5.29 32.90
C ASP A 63 -29.75 -6.12 34.19
N ILE A 64 -30.03 -7.42 34.09
CA ILE A 64 -29.92 -8.36 35.21
C ILE A 64 -28.46 -8.45 35.66
N VAL A 65 -27.53 -8.56 34.72
CA VAL A 65 -26.09 -8.65 35.03
C VAL A 65 -25.59 -7.36 35.69
N ASP A 66 -25.99 -6.20 35.17
CA ASP A 66 -25.63 -4.90 35.76
C ASP A 66 -26.25 -4.72 37.16
N PHE A 67 -27.43 -5.29 37.44
CA PHE A 67 -27.99 -5.36 38.79
C PHE A 67 -27.09 -6.16 39.74
N TYR A 68 -26.65 -7.37 39.36
CA TYR A 68 -25.74 -8.18 40.19
C TYR A 68 -24.40 -7.46 40.45
N ILE A 69 -23.90 -6.69 39.47
CA ILE A 69 -22.68 -5.89 39.59
C ILE A 69 -22.88 -4.75 40.60
N ASN A 70 -23.96 -3.97 40.45
CA ASN A 70 -24.24 -2.80 41.30
C ASN A 70 -24.59 -3.17 42.74
N GLU A 71 -25.29 -4.29 42.96
CA GLU A 71 -25.66 -4.78 44.28
C GLU A 71 -24.54 -5.59 44.98
N ASN A 72 -23.31 -5.58 44.44
CA ASN A 72 -22.16 -6.31 44.97
C ASN A 72 -22.37 -7.85 45.08
N LYS A 73 -23.27 -8.43 44.27
CA LYS A 73 -23.58 -9.87 44.21
C LYS A 73 -22.80 -10.63 43.14
N ILE A 74 -21.67 -10.08 42.69
CA ILE A 74 -20.88 -10.62 41.56
C ILE A 74 -20.43 -12.06 41.80
N ASN A 75 -20.12 -12.45 43.04
CA ASN A 75 -19.69 -13.81 43.35
C ASN A 75 -20.82 -14.85 43.13
N GLU A 76 -22.08 -14.46 43.41
CA GLU A 76 -23.25 -15.32 43.14
C GLU A 76 -23.44 -15.50 41.64
N LEU A 77 -23.31 -14.40 40.86
CA LEU A 77 -23.35 -14.44 39.41
C LEU A 77 -22.24 -15.33 38.83
N ILE A 78 -21.00 -15.20 39.31
CA ILE A 78 -19.87 -16.02 38.88
C ILE A 78 -20.16 -17.51 39.13
N ALA A 79 -20.61 -17.87 40.34
CA ALA A 79 -20.93 -19.27 40.66
C ALA A 79 -22.02 -19.84 39.74
N THR A 80 -23.06 -19.06 39.44
CA THR A 80 -24.11 -19.47 38.50
C THR A 80 -23.57 -19.65 37.08
N LEU A 81 -22.70 -18.76 36.61
CA LEU A 81 -22.08 -18.87 35.28
C LEU A 81 -21.15 -20.10 35.19
N GLU A 82 -20.36 -20.38 36.23
CA GLU A 82 -19.51 -21.58 36.30
C GLU A 82 -20.33 -22.86 36.24
N ASP A 83 -21.40 -22.94 37.03
CA ASP A 83 -22.30 -24.09 37.06
C ASP A 83 -22.96 -24.36 35.70
N GLU A 84 -23.28 -23.31 34.94
CA GLU A 84 -23.99 -23.41 33.68
C GLU A 84 -23.06 -23.64 32.47
N PHE A 85 -21.89 -22.99 32.42
CA PHE A 85 -21.02 -22.93 31.23
C PHE A 85 -19.72 -23.73 31.33
N LEU A 86 -19.36 -24.29 32.49
CA LEU A 86 -18.29 -25.29 32.57
C LEU A 86 -18.80 -26.65 32.07
N ILE A 87 -18.37 -27.01 30.87
CA ILE A 87 -18.79 -28.25 30.18
C ILE A 87 -17.99 -29.45 30.70
N SER A 88 -18.70 -30.53 31.03
CA SER A 88 -18.15 -31.81 31.47
C SER A 88 -18.05 -32.83 30.33
N GLU A 89 -19.06 -32.91 29.47
CA GLU A 89 -19.10 -33.89 28.37
C GLU A 89 -19.66 -33.29 27.08
N VAL A 90 -19.18 -33.84 25.96
CA VAL A 90 -19.61 -33.48 24.60
C VAL A 90 -20.06 -34.71 23.84
N CYS A 91 -21.11 -34.55 23.04
CA CYS A 91 -21.60 -35.62 22.15
C CYS A 91 -20.59 -36.04 21.08
N ASN A 92 -20.83 -37.20 20.46
CA ASN A 92 -19.99 -37.71 19.38
C ASN A 92 -19.91 -36.74 18.19
N TYR A 93 -21.03 -36.18 17.73
CA TYR A 93 -21.03 -35.25 16.59
C TYR A 93 -20.15 -33.99 16.80
N HIS A 94 -19.96 -33.51 18.04
CA HIS A 94 -19.01 -32.43 18.33
C HIS A 94 -17.57 -32.86 18.07
N ARG A 95 -17.19 -34.09 18.45
CA ARG A 95 -15.85 -34.65 18.22
C ARG A 95 -15.54 -34.78 16.72
N GLU A 96 -16.54 -35.08 15.92
CA GLU A 96 -16.38 -35.24 14.47
C GLU A 96 -16.18 -33.90 13.79
N LEU A 97 -16.96 -32.90 14.19
CA LEU A 97 -16.76 -31.53 13.73
C LEU A 97 -15.40 -31.00 14.18
N ALA A 98 -14.93 -31.31 15.39
CA ALA A 98 -13.58 -30.98 15.85
C ALA A 98 -12.47 -31.65 15.01
N GLY A 99 -12.76 -32.83 14.45
CA GLY A 99 -11.87 -33.59 13.57
C GLY A 99 -11.62 -32.96 12.19
N ILE A 100 -12.44 -32.00 11.77
CA ILE A 100 -12.21 -31.24 10.54
C ILE A 100 -11.00 -30.32 10.72
N ASN A 101 -10.18 -30.17 9.67
CA ASN A 101 -9.09 -29.18 9.65
C ASN A 101 -9.66 -27.78 9.43
N TRP A 102 -10.16 -27.19 10.51
CA TRP A 102 -10.51 -25.77 10.54
C TRP A 102 -9.26 -24.91 10.52
N ARG A 103 -9.30 -23.82 9.76
CA ARG A 103 -8.28 -22.77 9.79
C ARG A 103 -8.16 -22.21 11.19
N ARG A 104 -9.28 -21.77 11.76
CA ARG A 104 -9.48 -21.29 13.13
C ARG A 104 -10.95 -21.46 13.51
N CYS A 105 -11.21 -21.46 14.82
CA CYS A 105 -12.56 -21.34 15.37
C CYS A 105 -12.75 -19.95 15.98
N TYR A 106 -13.87 -19.33 15.67
CA TYR A 106 -14.34 -18.12 16.34
C TYR A 106 -15.64 -18.46 17.07
N THR A 107 -15.79 -18.02 18.31
CA THR A 107 -17.00 -18.32 19.06
C THR A 107 -17.51 -17.12 19.83
N THR A 108 -18.83 -17.01 19.92
CA THR A 108 -19.52 -16.10 20.84
C THR A 108 -19.87 -16.77 22.17
N ASN A 109 -19.53 -18.05 22.33
CA ASN A 109 -19.83 -18.81 23.53
C ASN A 109 -18.77 -18.55 24.59
N TYR A 110 -19.20 -18.58 25.85
CA TYR A 110 -18.29 -18.54 26.99
C TYR A 110 -17.70 -19.92 27.29
N ASP A 111 -18.46 -20.98 26.95
CA ASP A 111 -18.11 -22.37 27.20
C ASP A 111 -16.98 -22.91 26.31
N PHE A 112 -16.27 -23.93 26.79
CA PHE A 112 -15.15 -24.59 26.09
C PHE A 112 -15.55 -25.86 25.35
N GLY A 113 -16.81 -25.95 24.89
CA GLY A 113 -17.34 -27.16 24.29
C GLY A 113 -16.56 -27.62 23.05
N PHE A 114 -16.11 -26.69 22.21
CA PHE A 114 -15.34 -27.02 21.01
C PHE A 114 -13.92 -27.49 21.34
N GLU A 115 -13.26 -26.84 22.30
CA GLU A 115 -11.93 -27.22 22.79
C GLU A 115 -11.94 -28.57 23.48
N LEU A 116 -12.96 -28.84 24.30
CA LEU A 116 -13.16 -30.15 24.93
C LEU A 116 -13.37 -31.24 23.87
N ALA A 117 -14.15 -30.95 22.82
CA ALA A 117 -14.31 -31.85 21.69
C ALA A 117 -12.98 -32.12 20.95
N CYS A 118 -12.13 -31.10 20.78
CA CYS A 118 -10.77 -31.26 20.23
C CYS A 118 -9.87 -32.11 21.15
N SER A 119 -9.89 -31.83 22.45
CA SER A 119 -9.11 -32.56 23.45
C SER A 119 -9.46 -34.05 23.48
N ASN A 120 -10.75 -34.38 23.39
CA ASN A 120 -11.25 -35.76 23.36
C ASN A 120 -10.78 -36.56 22.13
N ILE A 121 -10.30 -35.89 21.07
CA ILE A 121 -9.67 -36.51 19.90
C ILE A 121 -8.16 -36.28 19.82
N GLN A 122 -7.53 -35.88 20.94
CA GLN A 122 -6.10 -35.59 21.05
C GLN A 122 -5.61 -34.43 20.15
N LYS A 123 -6.52 -33.55 19.72
CA LYS A 123 -6.20 -32.33 18.98
C LYS A 123 -6.04 -31.19 19.96
N LYS A 124 -4.83 -30.63 20.06
CA LYS A 124 -4.56 -29.48 20.91
C LYS A 124 -5.19 -28.22 20.31
N MET A 125 -6.11 -27.59 21.05
CA MET A 125 -6.73 -26.32 20.70
C MET A 125 -6.39 -25.29 21.78
N ARG A 126 -6.01 -24.08 21.38
CA ARG A 126 -5.75 -22.98 22.33
C ARG A 126 -6.92 -22.01 22.36
N THR A 127 -7.38 -21.70 23.56
CA THR A 127 -8.33 -20.63 23.82
C THR A 127 -7.61 -19.27 23.80
N ILE A 128 -8.20 -18.30 23.12
CA ILE A 128 -7.71 -16.93 23.04
C ILE A 128 -8.85 -15.95 23.37
N ASN A 129 -8.56 -15.03 24.28
CA ASN A 129 -9.37 -13.85 24.52
C ASN A 129 -8.96 -12.72 23.56
N PRO A 130 -9.90 -11.94 22.99
CA PRO A 130 -9.63 -10.75 22.18
C PRO A 130 -8.59 -9.76 22.75
N LEU A 131 -8.46 -9.65 24.06
CA LEU A 131 -7.50 -8.77 24.71
C LEU A 131 -6.10 -9.39 24.85
N THR A 132 -5.98 -10.70 24.62
CA THR A 132 -4.69 -11.38 24.60
C THR A 132 -3.83 -10.85 23.46
N GLY A 133 -2.54 -10.61 23.73
CA GLY A 133 -1.59 -10.11 22.75
C GLY A 133 -1.42 -11.03 21.53
N SER A 134 -1.07 -10.46 20.38
CA SER A 134 -0.91 -11.21 19.13
C SER A 134 0.22 -12.24 19.14
N GLU A 135 1.17 -12.14 20.09
CA GLU A 135 2.30 -13.05 20.30
C GLU A 135 1.88 -14.49 20.69
N TYR A 136 0.62 -14.66 21.12
CA TYR A 136 0.05 -15.96 21.47
C TYR A 136 -0.44 -16.75 20.25
N LEU A 137 -0.45 -16.15 19.06
CA LEU A 137 -0.66 -16.87 17.80
C LEU A 137 0.54 -17.79 17.52
N ARG A 138 0.39 -19.10 17.83
CA ARG A 138 1.35 -20.16 17.45
C ARG A 138 0.58 -21.35 16.90
N ASP A 139 0.82 -21.69 15.64
CA ASP A 139 0.23 -22.79 14.85
C ASP A 139 -1.32 -22.84 14.86
N GLY A 140 -1.96 -22.97 13.69
CA GLY A 140 -3.37 -22.60 13.43
C GLY A 140 -4.51 -23.21 14.29
N ASN A 141 -4.24 -24.02 15.31
CA ASN A 141 -5.27 -24.54 16.22
C ASN A 141 -5.61 -23.53 17.34
N VAL A 142 -6.31 -22.46 16.96
CA VAL A 142 -6.78 -21.43 17.88
C VAL A 142 -8.31 -21.30 17.84
N CYS A 143 -8.91 -21.18 19.02
CA CYS A 143 -10.30 -20.82 19.24
C CYS A 143 -10.36 -19.43 19.89
N ILE A 144 -10.97 -18.45 19.22
CA ILE A 144 -11.10 -17.08 19.70
C ILE A 144 -12.49 -16.87 20.29
N HIS A 145 -12.56 -16.54 21.58
CA HIS A 145 -13.80 -16.25 22.30
C HIS A 145 -14.14 -14.76 22.28
N ILE A 146 -14.94 -14.35 21.30
CA ILE A 146 -15.24 -12.94 21.02
C ILE A 146 -15.91 -12.23 22.21
N ASN A 147 -16.73 -12.97 22.96
CA ASN A 147 -17.48 -12.42 24.09
C ASN A 147 -16.82 -12.66 25.44
N GLY A 148 -15.64 -13.30 25.49
CA GLY A 148 -14.98 -13.71 26.74
C GLY A 148 -15.01 -15.22 26.96
N ASP A 149 -14.09 -15.71 27.79
CA ASP A 149 -13.82 -17.13 28.01
C ASP A 149 -13.86 -17.49 29.50
N MET A 150 -14.49 -18.61 29.85
CA MET A 150 -14.70 -19.01 31.25
C MET A 150 -13.40 -19.27 32.05
N ASN A 151 -12.22 -19.38 31.43
CA ASN A 151 -10.96 -19.69 32.13
C ASN A 151 -10.41 -18.47 32.90
N ILE A 152 -10.76 -17.26 32.47
CA ILE A 152 -10.31 -16.02 33.10
C ILE A 152 -11.41 -15.36 33.94
N LEU A 153 -12.53 -16.05 34.18
CA LEU A 153 -13.68 -15.49 34.89
C LEU A 153 -13.29 -15.03 36.30
N SER A 154 -13.49 -13.74 36.56
CA SER A 154 -13.20 -13.09 37.83
C SER A 154 -14.09 -11.85 37.97
N LYS A 155 -14.11 -11.25 39.16
CA LYS A 155 -14.86 -9.99 39.38
C LYS A 155 -14.41 -8.86 38.44
N GLU A 156 -13.12 -8.79 38.12
CA GLU A 156 -12.57 -7.74 37.25
C GLU A 156 -12.80 -8.02 35.77
N SER A 157 -12.53 -9.26 35.32
CA SER A 157 -12.71 -9.65 33.92
C SER A 157 -14.18 -9.66 33.51
N LEU A 158 -15.12 -9.99 34.40
CA LEU A 158 -16.55 -9.95 34.10
C LEU A 158 -17.03 -8.54 33.69
N SER A 159 -16.46 -7.49 34.27
CA SER A 159 -16.85 -6.10 33.96
C SER A 159 -16.15 -5.55 32.70
N ASN A 160 -14.98 -6.07 32.36
CA ASN A 160 -14.10 -5.48 31.33
C ASN A 160 -13.95 -6.33 30.06
N GLU A 161 -14.05 -7.66 30.17
CA GLU A 161 -13.66 -8.62 29.13
C GLU A 161 -14.79 -9.56 28.68
N PHE A 162 -15.86 -9.69 29.48
CA PHE A 162 -17.03 -10.52 29.15
C PHE A 162 -18.17 -9.67 28.61
N ALA A 163 -18.60 -9.88 27.37
CA ALA A 163 -19.73 -9.15 26.77
C ALA A 163 -21.09 -9.71 27.24
N LEU A 164 -21.45 -9.42 28.50
CA LEU A 164 -22.65 -9.94 29.15
C LEU A 164 -23.59 -8.84 29.68
N GLY A 165 -23.07 -7.77 30.28
CA GLY A 165 -23.81 -6.55 30.74
C GLY A 165 -23.61 -5.34 29.81
N ASP A 166 -24.40 -4.26 29.92
CA ASP A 166 -24.33 -3.15 28.96
C ASP A 166 -22.99 -2.42 28.99
N ILE A 167 -22.44 -2.20 30.20
CA ILE A 167 -21.13 -1.58 30.41
C ILE A 167 -20.03 -2.44 29.74
N SER A 168 -20.08 -3.75 29.93
CA SER A 168 -19.09 -4.67 29.38
C SER A 168 -19.14 -4.79 27.84
N TYR A 169 -20.32 -4.63 27.22
CA TYR A 169 -20.45 -4.55 25.75
C TYR A 169 -19.82 -3.26 25.19
N VAL A 170 -19.90 -2.14 25.92
CA VAL A 170 -19.25 -0.88 25.54
C VAL A 170 -17.72 -0.98 25.68
N HIS A 171 -17.24 -1.73 26.66
CA HIS A 171 -15.82 -1.97 26.87
C HIS A 171 -15.22 -3.06 25.97
N ASN A 172 -16.04 -3.94 25.38
CA ASN A 172 -15.58 -4.93 24.41
C ASN A 172 -15.15 -4.24 23.11
N LYS A 173 -13.84 -4.01 23.00
CA LYS A 173 -13.15 -3.37 21.87
C LYS A 173 -12.66 -4.38 20.84
N PHE A 174 -13.35 -5.51 20.65
CA PHE A 174 -12.91 -6.56 19.72
C PHE A 174 -12.58 -6.00 18.32
N ASP A 175 -13.36 -5.06 17.80
CA ASP A 175 -13.15 -4.44 16.49
C ASP A 175 -11.84 -3.63 16.37
N GLU A 176 -11.25 -3.21 17.48
CA GLU A 176 -9.94 -2.54 17.55
C GLU A 176 -8.77 -3.54 17.66
N THR A 177 -9.04 -4.82 17.96
CA THR A 177 -8.02 -5.84 18.23
C THR A 177 -7.35 -6.42 16.98
N TYR A 178 -6.18 -7.05 17.17
CA TYR A 178 -5.54 -7.87 16.15
C TYR A 178 -6.45 -9.01 15.66
N TRP A 179 -7.21 -9.62 16.57
CA TRP A 179 -8.05 -10.79 16.28
C TRP A 179 -9.22 -10.48 15.36
N PHE A 180 -9.76 -9.25 15.40
CA PHE A 180 -10.78 -8.83 14.45
C PHE A 180 -10.21 -8.59 13.05
N LYS A 181 -9.01 -8.01 12.95
CA LYS A 181 -8.30 -7.90 11.66
C LYS A 181 -8.03 -9.29 11.09
N LEU A 182 -7.59 -10.23 11.94
CA LEU A 182 -7.37 -11.63 11.57
C LEU A 182 -8.66 -12.31 11.10
N LEU A 183 -9.78 -12.13 11.81
CA LEU A 183 -11.09 -12.66 11.42
C LEU A 183 -11.48 -12.24 9.99
N ARG A 184 -11.28 -10.96 9.65
CA ARG A 184 -11.56 -10.47 8.29
C ARG A 184 -10.67 -11.14 7.25
N LYS A 185 -9.37 -11.27 7.52
CA LYS A 185 -8.41 -11.94 6.62
C LYS A 185 -8.72 -13.43 6.45
N ASP A 186 -9.14 -14.09 7.52
CA ASP A 186 -9.59 -15.48 7.47
C ASP A 186 -10.85 -15.64 6.65
N PHE A 187 -11.82 -14.74 6.82
CA PHE A 187 -13.00 -14.75 5.99
C PHE A 187 -12.64 -14.51 4.53
N GLU A 188 -11.73 -13.58 4.21
CA GLU A 188 -11.28 -13.26 2.85
C GLU A 188 -10.61 -14.46 2.17
N SER A 189 -9.67 -15.12 2.86
CA SER A 189 -8.84 -16.21 2.33
C SER A 189 -9.54 -17.58 2.31
N ALA A 190 -10.39 -17.87 3.30
CA ALA A 190 -10.98 -19.18 3.44
C ALA A 190 -11.88 -19.55 2.25
N PRO A 191 -11.83 -20.81 1.79
CA PRO A 191 -12.69 -21.27 0.71
C PRO A 191 -14.15 -21.39 1.14
N ALA A 192 -14.41 -21.57 2.43
CA ALA A 192 -15.73 -21.60 3.03
C ALA A 192 -15.72 -21.04 4.47
N ILE A 193 -16.81 -20.37 4.85
CA ILE A 193 -17.08 -19.88 6.20
C ILE A 193 -18.30 -20.65 6.72
N VAL A 194 -18.16 -21.33 7.86
CA VAL A 194 -19.19 -22.22 8.40
C VAL A 194 -19.66 -21.71 9.75
N PHE A 195 -20.90 -21.22 9.82
CA PHE A 195 -21.55 -20.84 11.06
C PHE A 195 -22.36 -22.02 11.60
N ILE A 196 -22.18 -22.39 12.87
CA ILE A 196 -22.96 -23.45 13.53
C ILE A 196 -23.62 -22.91 14.79
N GLY A 197 -24.94 -23.02 14.87
CA GLY A 197 -25.69 -22.63 16.06
C GLY A 197 -25.64 -21.13 16.39
N TYR A 198 -25.35 -20.29 15.39
CA TYR A 198 -25.24 -18.85 15.53
C TYR A 198 -26.34 -18.14 14.74
N SER A 199 -27.08 -17.26 15.40
CA SER A 199 -28.23 -16.55 14.84
C SER A 199 -27.88 -15.30 14.04
N LEU A 200 -26.58 -15.00 13.85
CA LEU A 200 -26.08 -13.76 13.24
C LEU A 200 -26.75 -12.56 13.90
N TYR A 201 -26.62 -12.37 15.22
CA TYR A 201 -27.17 -11.18 15.86
C TYR A 201 -26.22 -9.98 15.73
N ASP A 202 -24.90 -10.19 15.77
CA ASP A 202 -23.89 -9.12 15.73
C ASP A 202 -23.89 -8.34 14.41
N GLU A 203 -24.10 -7.03 14.50
CA GLU A 203 -24.08 -6.13 13.34
C GLU A 203 -22.72 -6.10 12.64
N MET A 204 -21.65 -6.22 13.41
CA MET A 204 -20.29 -6.17 12.90
C MET A 204 -19.99 -7.37 11.98
N ILE A 205 -20.38 -8.58 12.38
CA ILE A 205 -20.26 -9.79 11.55
C ILE A 205 -21.13 -9.65 10.28
N LYS A 206 -22.36 -9.14 10.42
CA LYS A 206 -23.24 -8.84 9.27
C LYS A 206 -22.59 -7.86 8.28
N LYS A 207 -21.95 -6.80 8.79
CA LYS A 207 -21.26 -5.80 7.97
C LYS A 207 -20.09 -6.41 7.20
N ILE A 208 -19.33 -7.32 7.81
CA ILE A 208 -18.26 -8.06 7.11
C ILE A 208 -18.85 -8.91 6.00
N LEU A 209 -19.87 -9.74 6.29
CA LEU A 209 -20.45 -10.63 5.29
C LEU A 209 -21.14 -9.87 4.13
N LYS A 210 -21.53 -8.61 4.33
CA LYS A 210 -22.11 -7.73 3.30
C LYS A 210 -21.08 -6.84 2.58
N SER A 211 -19.82 -6.85 2.98
CA SER A 211 -18.83 -5.97 2.35
C SER A 211 -18.44 -6.43 0.94
N ASN A 212 -18.71 -7.69 0.60
CA ASN A 212 -18.41 -8.30 -0.70
C ASN A 212 -19.41 -9.43 -0.99
N ASP A 213 -20.04 -9.42 -2.16
CA ASP A 213 -21.03 -10.42 -2.57
C ASP A 213 -20.46 -11.86 -2.57
N ARG A 214 -19.14 -12.03 -2.76
CA ARG A 214 -18.46 -13.33 -2.68
C ARG A 214 -18.52 -13.98 -1.31
N PHE A 215 -18.64 -13.21 -0.21
CA PHE A 215 -18.78 -13.79 1.12
C PHE A 215 -20.04 -14.64 1.22
N ARG A 216 -21.13 -14.17 0.61
CA ARG A 216 -22.40 -14.89 0.61
C ARG A 216 -22.28 -16.27 -0.06
N GLU A 217 -21.56 -16.34 -1.18
CA GLU A 217 -21.37 -17.58 -1.95
C GLU A 217 -20.53 -18.65 -1.24
N LYS A 218 -19.72 -18.25 -0.27
CA LYS A 218 -18.87 -19.17 0.51
C LYS A 218 -19.29 -19.31 1.96
N THR A 219 -20.37 -18.67 2.38
CA THR A 219 -20.89 -18.75 3.74
C THR A 219 -21.97 -19.81 3.85
N PHE A 220 -21.83 -20.71 4.82
CA PHE A 220 -22.77 -21.79 5.12
C PHE A 220 -23.25 -21.64 6.56
N ILE A 221 -24.57 -21.64 6.78
CA ILE A 221 -25.17 -21.36 8.09
C ILE A 221 -25.98 -22.57 8.53
N ILE A 222 -25.51 -23.28 9.53
CA ILE A 222 -26.13 -24.45 10.12
C ILE A 222 -26.95 -23.98 11.33
N THR A 223 -28.27 -24.12 11.23
CA THR A 223 -29.23 -23.68 12.25
C THR A 223 -30.17 -24.81 12.64
N SER A 224 -30.95 -24.57 13.70
CA SER A 224 -31.93 -25.52 14.24
C SER A 224 -32.89 -26.04 13.16
N PRO A 225 -33.26 -27.32 13.18
CA PRO A 225 -34.31 -27.86 12.30
C PRO A 225 -35.67 -27.18 12.53
N TYR A 226 -35.86 -26.55 13.69
CA TYR A 226 -37.08 -25.86 14.09
C TYR A 226 -37.01 -24.32 13.91
N ALA A 227 -36.00 -23.80 13.22
CA ALA A 227 -35.86 -22.36 13.00
C ALA A 227 -37.08 -21.76 12.26
N SER A 228 -37.53 -20.58 12.71
CA SER A 228 -38.74 -19.96 12.15
C SER A 228 -38.53 -19.52 10.69
N PRO A 229 -39.60 -19.44 9.86
CA PRO A 229 -39.49 -18.92 8.49
C PRO A 229 -38.87 -17.52 8.41
N SER A 230 -39.13 -16.67 9.41
CA SER A 230 -38.57 -15.32 9.52
C SER A 230 -37.04 -15.35 9.71
N ASP A 231 -36.56 -16.23 10.58
CA ASP A 231 -35.11 -16.37 10.82
C ASP A 231 -34.41 -16.96 9.60
N LEU A 232 -35.00 -17.97 8.97
CA LEU A 232 -34.46 -18.54 7.73
C LEU A 232 -34.38 -17.49 6.62
N PHE A 233 -35.36 -16.60 6.51
CA PHE A 233 -35.34 -15.50 5.54
C PHE A 233 -34.19 -14.53 5.82
N LYS A 234 -34.00 -14.12 7.09
CA LYS A 234 -32.90 -13.22 7.49
C LYS A 234 -31.53 -13.83 7.22
N LEU A 235 -31.32 -15.11 7.54
CA LEU A 235 -30.04 -15.80 7.37
C LEU A 235 -29.67 -16.00 5.89
N LYS A 236 -30.65 -16.24 5.00
CA LYS A 236 -30.44 -16.41 3.54
C LYS A 236 -29.81 -15.19 2.84
N ILE A 237 -29.91 -14.01 3.46
CA ILE A 237 -29.27 -12.79 2.98
C ILE A 237 -27.73 -12.93 3.02
N TYR A 238 -27.21 -13.68 4.00
CA TYR A 238 -25.78 -13.76 4.30
C TYR A 238 -25.11 -15.04 3.80
N GLY A 239 -25.87 -16.08 3.43
CA GLY A 239 -25.27 -17.30 2.87
C GLY A 239 -26.23 -18.47 2.66
N HIS A 240 -25.64 -19.64 2.44
CA HIS A 240 -26.34 -20.91 2.25
C HIS A 240 -26.84 -21.47 3.59
N VAL A 241 -28.14 -21.29 3.88
CA VAL A 241 -28.75 -21.80 5.11
C VAL A 241 -29.06 -23.30 5.04
N LEU A 242 -28.69 -24.04 6.08
CA LEU A 242 -28.91 -25.47 6.34
C LEU A 242 -29.62 -25.61 7.70
N ASN A 243 -30.94 -25.78 7.70
CA ASN A 243 -31.77 -25.94 8.90
C ASN A 243 -31.89 -27.41 9.31
N ILE A 244 -30.78 -28.01 9.71
CA ILE A 244 -30.68 -29.45 10.04
C ILE A 244 -30.17 -29.73 11.45
N GLY A 245 -29.65 -28.71 12.15
CA GLY A 245 -28.97 -28.88 13.43
C GLY A 245 -27.53 -29.42 13.30
N THR A 246 -26.80 -29.33 14.41
CA THR A 246 -25.37 -29.68 14.50
C THR A 246 -25.12 -31.18 14.28
N GLU A 247 -25.98 -32.03 14.84
CA GLU A 247 -25.85 -33.48 14.76
C GLU A 247 -25.98 -34.00 13.32
N SER A 248 -27.10 -33.72 12.65
CA SER A 248 -27.30 -34.13 11.27
C SER A 248 -26.27 -33.51 10.31
N PHE A 249 -25.77 -32.31 10.60
CA PHE A 249 -24.69 -31.71 9.82
C PHE A 249 -23.38 -32.52 9.93
N ALA A 250 -23.00 -32.95 11.13
CA ALA A 250 -21.82 -33.76 11.35
C ALA A 250 -21.92 -35.11 10.60
N GLU A 251 -23.08 -35.77 10.68
CA GLU A 251 -23.34 -37.04 9.97
C GLU A 251 -23.17 -36.90 8.45
N MET A 252 -23.68 -35.81 7.87
CA MET A 252 -23.61 -35.57 6.41
C MET A 252 -22.20 -35.24 5.92
N ILE A 253 -21.33 -34.68 6.78
CA ILE A 253 -19.94 -34.37 6.42
C ILE A 253 -19.00 -35.56 6.65
N ARG A 254 -19.22 -36.37 7.70
CA ARG A 254 -18.31 -37.43 8.18
C ARG A 254 -17.81 -38.34 7.06
N GLY A 255 -18.71 -38.80 6.19
CA GLY A 255 -18.36 -39.70 5.08
C GLY A 255 -17.57 -39.02 3.97
N LYS A 256 -17.94 -37.78 3.59
CA LYS A 256 -17.38 -37.10 2.41
C LYS A 256 -16.04 -36.43 2.68
N TYR A 257 -15.80 -35.98 3.91
CA TYR A 257 -14.58 -35.25 4.25
C TYR A 257 -13.33 -36.14 4.17
N ASN A 258 -13.40 -37.32 4.78
CA ASN A 258 -12.25 -38.23 4.84
C ASN A 258 -11.93 -38.89 3.49
N GLU A 259 -12.95 -39.22 2.70
CA GLU A 259 -12.77 -39.90 1.40
C GLU A 259 -12.24 -38.98 0.30
N ILE A 260 -12.53 -37.67 0.36
CA ILE A 260 -12.35 -36.77 -0.78
C ILE A 260 -11.37 -35.63 -0.48
N ILE A 261 -11.34 -35.08 0.74
CA ILE A 261 -10.61 -33.82 1.00
C ILE A 261 -9.20 -34.09 1.54
N LEU A 262 -9.05 -34.99 2.52
CA LEU A 262 -7.74 -35.35 3.08
C LEU A 262 -6.69 -35.76 2.02
N PRO A 263 -7.03 -36.42 0.89
CA PRO A 263 -6.05 -36.78 -0.14
C PRO A 263 -5.64 -35.66 -1.12
N ILE A 264 -6.39 -34.54 -1.20
CA ILE A 264 -6.32 -33.63 -2.37
C ILE A 264 -5.55 -32.31 -2.11
N LYS A 265 -5.15 -31.97 -0.87
CA LYS A 265 -4.50 -30.68 -0.57
C LYS A 265 -3.36 -30.38 -1.55
N GLN A 266 -3.61 -29.47 -2.49
CA GLN A 266 -2.62 -29.02 -3.46
C GLN A 266 -1.61 -28.15 -2.70
N ASP A 267 -0.34 -28.58 -2.70
CA ASP A 267 0.80 -27.83 -2.16
C ASP A 267 1.09 -26.53 -2.95
N ALA A 268 0.36 -26.26 -4.04
CA ALA A 268 0.54 -25.07 -4.85
C ALA A 268 0.15 -23.78 -4.08
N LEU A 269 0.98 -22.76 -4.23
CA LEU A 269 0.68 -21.38 -3.84
C LEU A 269 -0.27 -20.77 -4.87
N ARG A 270 -1.16 -19.86 -4.44
CA ARG A 270 -2.22 -19.29 -5.29
C ARG A 270 -1.85 -17.95 -5.90
N ASN A 271 -1.27 -17.08 -5.09
CA ASN A 271 -0.96 -15.68 -5.40
C ASN A 271 0.56 -15.40 -5.39
N LEU A 272 1.38 -16.36 -4.94
CA LEU A 272 2.84 -16.32 -5.07
C LEU A 272 3.31 -17.32 -6.13
N VAL A 273 4.07 -16.85 -7.11
CA VAL A 273 4.70 -17.68 -8.13
C VAL A 273 6.15 -17.91 -7.76
N LYS A 274 6.57 -19.18 -7.69
CA LYS A 274 7.97 -19.54 -7.50
C LYS A 274 8.76 -19.20 -8.76
N HIS A 275 9.91 -18.55 -8.61
CA HIS A 275 10.87 -18.41 -9.70
C HIS A 275 11.40 -19.79 -10.11
N ASP A 276 11.48 -20.02 -11.42
CA ASP A 276 12.00 -21.28 -11.99
C ASP A 276 13.28 -20.97 -12.77
N ASP A 277 14.35 -21.68 -12.44
CA ASP A 277 15.70 -21.53 -13.00
C ASP A 277 15.88 -22.18 -14.39
N GLY A 278 14.82 -22.23 -15.19
CA GLY A 278 14.89 -22.76 -16.55
C GLY A 278 16.02 -22.11 -17.37
N ASP A 279 16.56 -22.86 -18.36
CA ASP A 279 17.68 -22.37 -19.20
C ASP A 279 17.24 -21.15 -20.03
N ASP A 280 17.47 -19.97 -19.47
CA ASP A 280 17.02 -18.67 -19.95
C ASP A 280 18.04 -18.00 -20.87
N ARG A 281 18.93 -18.77 -21.52
CA ARG A 281 19.87 -18.22 -22.49
C ARG A 281 19.12 -17.61 -23.66
N LYS A 282 18.98 -16.29 -23.64
CA LYS A 282 18.41 -15.49 -24.72
C LYS A 282 19.47 -14.52 -25.21
N GLU A 283 19.71 -14.57 -26.51
CA GLU A 283 20.60 -13.63 -27.16
C GLU A 283 20.05 -12.20 -27.06
N ILE A 284 20.95 -11.26 -26.74
CA ILE A 284 20.64 -9.84 -26.59
C ILE A 284 21.11 -9.14 -27.85
N THR A 285 20.17 -8.50 -28.56
CA THR A 285 20.46 -7.76 -29.79
C THR A 285 20.56 -6.26 -29.52
N MET A 286 21.15 -5.51 -30.46
CA MET A 286 21.17 -4.04 -30.37
C MET A 286 19.76 -3.43 -30.30
N VAL A 287 18.79 -4.06 -30.95
CA VAL A 287 17.38 -3.63 -30.90
C VAL A 287 16.82 -3.77 -29.49
N ASP A 288 17.18 -4.83 -28.77
CA ASP A 288 16.77 -5.01 -27.37
C ASP A 288 17.37 -3.95 -26.46
N ILE A 289 18.66 -3.65 -26.60
CA ILE A 289 19.36 -2.62 -25.81
C ILE A 289 18.73 -1.25 -26.05
N ASN A 290 18.49 -0.90 -27.32
CA ASN A 290 17.86 0.36 -27.69
C ASN A 290 16.41 0.44 -27.17
N ASN A 291 15.63 -0.64 -27.28
CA ASN A 291 14.25 -0.69 -26.77
C ASN A 291 14.18 -0.61 -25.25
N PHE A 292 15.13 -1.25 -24.56
CA PHE A 292 15.24 -1.20 -23.12
C PHE A 292 15.56 0.21 -22.63
N LEU A 293 16.58 0.86 -23.21
CA LEU A 293 16.96 2.20 -22.76
C LEU A 293 15.89 3.24 -23.08
N LEU A 294 15.35 3.23 -24.31
CA LEU A 294 14.34 4.21 -24.74
C LEU A 294 12.96 3.95 -24.12
N PHE A 295 12.46 2.72 -24.16
CA PHE A 295 11.06 2.40 -23.80
C PHE A 295 10.94 1.60 -22.50
N GLY A 296 12.05 1.22 -21.84
CA GLY A 296 12.01 0.31 -20.70
C GLY A 296 11.48 -1.08 -21.06
N LYS A 297 11.45 -1.42 -22.36
CA LYS A 297 10.84 -2.65 -22.87
C LYS A 297 11.93 -3.69 -23.08
N ILE A 298 11.96 -4.71 -22.23
CA ILE A 298 12.81 -5.89 -22.38
C ILE A 298 12.15 -7.11 -21.74
N ASP A 299 12.42 -8.27 -22.32
CA ASP A 299 12.11 -9.56 -21.70
C ASP A 299 12.95 -9.76 -20.43
N ARG A 300 12.29 -10.09 -19.31
CA ARG A 300 12.95 -10.37 -18.01
C ARG A 300 14.05 -11.43 -18.16
N LYS A 301 13.80 -12.46 -18.97
CA LYS A 301 14.76 -13.54 -19.23
C LYS A 301 16.05 -13.03 -19.86
N LYS A 302 16.00 -11.96 -20.66
CA LYS A 302 17.20 -11.33 -21.23
C LYS A 302 18.00 -10.57 -20.17
N ILE A 303 17.34 -9.95 -19.18
CA ILE A 303 18.03 -9.33 -18.03
C ILE A 303 18.74 -10.42 -17.22
N HIS A 304 18.05 -11.54 -16.95
CA HIS A 304 18.63 -12.68 -16.22
C HIS A 304 19.82 -13.28 -16.97
N SER A 305 19.70 -13.49 -18.29
CA SER A 305 20.80 -13.98 -19.13
C SER A 305 22.01 -13.04 -19.10
N ASP A 306 21.79 -11.72 -19.22
CA ASP A 306 22.88 -10.73 -19.18
C ASP A 306 23.60 -10.71 -17.83
N TYR A 307 22.84 -10.79 -16.74
CA TYR A 307 23.40 -10.82 -15.40
C TYR A 307 24.16 -12.12 -15.13
N LYS A 308 23.68 -13.25 -15.64
CA LYS A 308 24.41 -14.53 -15.59
C LYS A 308 25.75 -14.44 -16.34
N ASN A 309 25.77 -13.79 -17.51
CA ASN A 309 27.02 -13.54 -18.24
C ASN A 309 27.98 -12.70 -17.38
N PHE A 310 27.49 -11.66 -16.72
CA PHE A 310 28.30 -10.86 -15.80
C PHE A 310 28.91 -11.71 -14.66
N LEU A 311 28.13 -12.59 -14.03
CA LEU A 311 28.65 -13.50 -12.99
C LEU A 311 29.75 -14.45 -13.50
N ASN A 312 29.67 -14.84 -14.78
CA ASN A 312 30.65 -15.70 -15.43
C ASN A 312 31.86 -14.94 -16.03
N ASN A 313 31.97 -13.63 -15.79
CA ASN A 313 32.96 -12.74 -16.43
C ASN A 313 32.89 -12.75 -17.97
N GLU A 314 31.70 -12.97 -18.51
CA GLU A 314 31.41 -12.85 -19.95
C GLU A 314 30.89 -11.43 -20.27
N LYS A 315 30.70 -11.16 -21.56
CA LYS A 315 30.21 -9.84 -22.02
C LYS A 315 28.78 -9.59 -21.53
N ASN A 316 28.62 -8.51 -20.78
CA ASN A 316 27.34 -7.98 -20.32
C ASN A 316 26.97 -6.69 -21.05
N HIS A 317 25.67 -6.42 -21.18
CA HIS A 317 25.10 -5.30 -21.94
C HIS A 317 24.32 -4.32 -21.05
N PHE A 318 23.93 -4.70 -19.85
CA PHE A 318 23.26 -3.83 -18.88
C PHE A 318 24.19 -3.50 -17.72
N ILE A 319 23.88 -2.41 -17.01
CA ILE A 319 24.63 -1.99 -15.82
C ILE A 319 24.38 -3.01 -14.71
N PRO A 320 25.41 -3.76 -14.25
CA PRO A 320 25.26 -4.68 -13.14
C PRO A 320 25.24 -3.88 -11.83
N ARG A 321 24.12 -3.86 -11.12
CA ARG A 321 23.95 -3.08 -9.88
C ARG A 321 24.51 -3.83 -8.67
N ILE A 322 25.68 -4.45 -8.85
CA ILE A 322 26.27 -5.44 -7.96
C ILE A 322 26.52 -4.89 -6.55
N THR A 323 26.83 -3.59 -6.41
CA THR A 323 27.06 -2.96 -5.11
C THR A 323 25.86 -3.11 -4.20
N TYR A 324 24.67 -2.81 -4.74
CA TYR A 324 23.40 -2.88 -4.01
C TYR A 324 22.89 -4.32 -3.88
N ILE A 325 23.20 -5.19 -4.85
CA ILE A 325 22.85 -6.61 -4.78
C ILE A 325 23.59 -7.28 -3.61
N LEU A 326 24.88 -7.02 -3.45
CA LEU A 326 25.66 -7.57 -2.33
C LEU A 326 25.14 -7.03 -0.98
N GLU A 327 24.78 -5.75 -0.91
CA GLU A 327 24.13 -5.20 0.29
C GLU A 327 22.80 -5.91 0.61
N CYS A 328 22.00 -6.23 -0.43
CA CYS A 328 20.77 -7.02 -0.24
C CYS A 328 21.10 -8.42 0.32
N VAL A 329 22.09 -9.12 -0.24
CA VAL A 329 22.51 -10.44 0.21
C VAL A 329 22.96 -10.41 1.67
N GLU A 330 23.74 -9.41 2.09
CA GLU A 330 24.15 -9.25 3.48
C GLU A 330 22.96 -9.07 4.44
N LYS A 331 21.94 -8.31 4.02
CA LYS A 331 20.71 -8.09 4.81
C LYS A 331 19.82 -9.34 4.84
N ILE A 332 19.73 -10.08 3.73
CA ILE A 332 19.04 -11.37 3.67
C ILE A 332 19.66 -12.36 4.67
N LYS A 333 21.00 -12.46 4.70
CA LYS A 333 21.73 -13.31 5.66
C LYS A 333 21.51 -12.93 7.14
N LYS A 334 21.06 -11.70 7.40
CA LYS A 334 20.68 -11.19 8.73
C LYS A 334 19.17 -11.30 9.00
N ASN A 335 18.41 -12.00 8.16
CA ASN A 335 16.94 -12.13 8.21
C ASN A 335 16.23 -10.77 8.26
N LYS A 336 16.67 -9.83 7.41
CA LYS A 336 16.07 -8.49 7.30
C LYS A 336 15.19 -8.38 6.06
N ASN A 337 14.01 -7.79 6.23
CA ASN A 337 13.21 -7.31 5.10
C ASN A 337 13.90 -6.08 4.50
N ILE A 338 13.79 -5.92 3.18
CA ILE A 338 14.55 -4.90 2.45
C ILE A 338 13.58 -4.03 1.66
N LEU A 339 13.78 -2.71 1.76
CA LEU A 339 13.06 -1.74 0.96
C LEU A 339 14.03 -0.96 0.07
N ILE A 340 13.92 -1.15 -1.24
CA ILE A 340 14.72 -0.45 -2.24
C ILE A 340 14.02 0.87 -2.57
N LYS A 341 14.62 1.97 -2.12
CA LYS A 341 14.12 3.33 -2.26
C LYS A 341 14.91 4.05 -3.35
N SER A 342 14.20 4.70 -4.28
CA SER A 342 14.83 5.55 -5.29
C SER A 342 13.80 6.40 -6.04
N GLU A 343 14.24 7.46 -6.70
CA GLU A 343 13.47 8.21 -7.69
C GLU A 343 13.12 7.40 -8.94
N ILE A 344 12.29 8.01 -9.78
CA ILE A 344 11.76 7.37 -10.97
C ILE A 344 12.83 7.21 -12.06
N GLY A 345 12.96 6.01 -12.63
CA GLY A 345 13.88 5.73 -13.74
C GLY A 345 15.35 5.47 -13.36
N ASN A 346 15.65 5.28 -12.08
CA ASN A 346 16.97 4.86 -11.58
C ASN A 346 17.17 3.33 -11.50
N GLY A 347 16.33 2.56 -12.21
CA GLY A 347 16.58 1.12 -12.40
C GLY A 347 16.13 0.18 -11.28
N LYS A 348 15.22 0.58 -10.38
CA LYS A 348 14.68 -0.29 -9.31
C LYS A 348 14.21 -1.66 -9.81
N SER A 349 13.34 -1.68 -10.83
CA SER A 349 12.83 -2.93 -11.41
C SER A 349 13.95 -3.79 -11.99
N VAL A 350 14.98 -3.19 -12.57
CA VAL A 350 16.13 -3.90 -13.16
C VAL A 350 16.99 -4.52 -12.07
N LEU A 351 17.24 -3.77 -10.98
CA LEU A 351 17.93 -4.28 -9.80
C LEU A 351 17.19 -5.49 -9.21
N LEU A 352 15.86 -5.45 -9.09
CA LEU A 352 15.08 -6.58 -8.59
C LEU A 352 15.22 -7.83 -9.47
N GLU A 353 15.18 -7.68 -10.80
CA GLU A 353 15.38 -8.81 -11.73
C GLU A 353 16.81 -9.36 -11.67
N GLN A 354 17.81 -8.48 -11.55
CA GLN A 354 19.21 -8.89 -11.33
C GLN A 354 19.39 -9.60 -9.97
N LEU A 355 18.70 -9.12 -8.92
CA LEU A 355 18.73 -9.72 -7.59
C LEU A 355 18.08 -11.11 -7.59
N ILE A 356 16.92 -11.29 -8.25
CA ILE A 356 16.31 -12.61 -8.46
C ILE A 356 17.34 -13.56 -9.05
N LYS A 357 18.01 -13.13 -10.14
CA LYS A 357 18.98 -14.00 -10.81
C LYS A 357 20.24 -14.25 -9.99
N HIS A 358 20.70 -13.26 -9.23
CA HIS A 358 21.84 -13.43 -8.34
C HIS A 358 21.55 -14.48 -7.27
N LEU A 359 20.44 -14.31 -6.55
CA LEU A 359 20.05 -15.20 -5.47
C LEU A 359 19.86 -16.64 -5.97
N SER A 360 19.29 -16.83 -7.16
CA SER A 360 19.05 -18.17 -7.70
C SER A 360 20.34 -18.91 -8.12
N GLU A 361 21.41 -18.18 -8.44
CA GLU A 361 22.70 -18.77 -8.82
C GLU A 361 23.67 -18.89 -7.62
N THR A 362 23.52 -18.06 -6.57
CA THR A 362 24.53 -17.95 -5.51
C THR A 362 24.05 -18.33 -4.11
N GLU A 363 22.74 -18.41 -3.86
CA GLU A 363 22.19 -18.65 -2.52
C GLU A 363 21.18 -19.81 -2.56
N ASP A 364 21.09 -20.59 -1.48
CA ASP A 364 20.13 -21.70 -1.35
C ASP A 364 18.79 -21.18 -0.79
N VAL A 365 18.04 -20.45 -1.64
CA VAL A 365 16.77 -19.80 -1.26
C VAL A 365 15.69 -20.04 -2.29
N ASN A 366 14.43 -20.15 -1.83
CA ASN A 366 13.28 -20.15 -2.73
C ASN A 366 12.84 -18.71 -3.00
N ILE A 367 12.78 -18.32 -4.26
CA ILE A 367 12.39 -16.96 -4.66
C ILE A 367 10.95 -16.98 -5.15
N TYR A 368 10.14 -16.03 -4.68
CA TYR A 368 8.74 -15.87 -5.05
C TYR A 368 8.44 -14.45 -5.50
N THR A 369 7.54 -14.31 -6.46
CA THR A 369 7.00 -13.01 -6.89
C THR A 369 5.48 -13.03 -6.80
N PRO A 370 4.82 -11.93 -6.39
CA PRO A 370 3.36 -11.87 -6.41
C PRO A 370 2.83 -11.99 -7.83
N THR A 371 1.68 -12.66 -7.97
CA THR A 371 0.87 -12.60 -9.18
C THR A 371 0.35 -11.19 -9.38
N GLU A 372 0.08 -10.80 -10.63
CA GLU A 372 -0.55 -9.50 -10.88
C GLU A 372 -1.91 -9.39 -10.18
N ILE A 373 -2.18 -8.20 -9.67
CA ILE A 373 -3.39 -7.92 -8.89
C ILE A 373 -4.57 -7.77 -9.86
N ASP A 374 -5.48 -8.74 -9.83
CA ASP A 374 -6.79 -8.54 -10.42
C ASP A 374 -7.61 -7.61 -9.51
N ILE A 375 -7.83 -6.37 -9.95
CA ILE A 375 -8.57 -5.37 -9.17
C ILE A 375 -10.03 -5.81 -8.93
N SER A 376 -10.58 -6.69 -9.77
CA SER A 376 -11.93 -7.25 -9.54
C SER A 376 -11.97 -8.23 -8.35
N SER A 377 -10.79 -8.68 -7.88
CA SER A 377 -10.62 -9.66 -6.81
C SER A 377 -9.32 -9.39 -6.04
N PRO A 378 -9.33 -8.52 -5.01
CA PRO A 378 -8.12 -8.24 -4.25
C PRO A 378 -7.50 -9.55 -3.74
N PRO A 379 -6.22 -9.83 -4.05
CA PRO A 379 -5.59 -11.08 -3.66
C PRO A 379 -5.38 -11.12 -2.14
N SER A 380 -5.49 -12.31 -1.55
CA SER A 380 -5.02 -12.58 -0.20
C SER A 380 -3.84 -13.54 -0.24
N TYR A 381 -2.72 -13.10 0.31
CA TYR A 381 -1.47 -13.83 0.39
C TYR A 381 -1.35 -14.64 1.69
N SER A 382 -2.27 -14.48 2.64
CA SER A 382 -2.25 -15.15 3.95
C SER A 382 -1.97 -16.66 3.85
N ASP A 383 -2.66 -17.38 2.97
CA ASP A 383 -2.50 -18.83 2.80
C ASP A 383 -1.11 -19.20 2.31
N ASP A 384 -0.62 -18.46 1.31
CA ASP A 384 0.68 -18.71 0.71
C ASP A 384 1.79 -18.38 1.72
N LEU A 385 1.66 -17.28 2.45
CA LEU A 385 2.59 -16.86 3.49
C LEU A 385 2.66 -17.85 4.66
N GLU A 386 1.52 -18.39 5.10
CA GLU A 386 1.48 -19.45 6.12
C GLU A 386 2.18 -20.73 5.61
N LYS A 387 1.92 -21.15 4.37
CA LYS A 387 2.62 -22.29 3.74
C LYS A 387 4.13 -22.07 3.66
N LEU A 388 4.57 -20.87 3.30
CA LEU A 388 6.00 -20.52 3.24
C LEU A 388 6.63 -20.51 4.63
N ARG A 389 5.96 -19.94 5.64
CA ARG A 389 6.41 -19.95 7.04
C ARG A 389 6.60 -21.38 7.54
N ASP A 390 5.66 -22.26 7.25
CA ASP A 390 5.68 -23.66 7.72
C ASP A 390 6.70 -24.53 6.95
N SER A 391 7.36 -23.98 5.92
CA SER A 391 8.44 -24.64 5.19
C SER A 391 9.79 -24.53 5.92
N ASN A 392 10.71 -25.48 5.70
CA ASN A 392 12.05 -25.43 6.31
C ASN A 392 13.09 -24.65 5.49
N VAL A 393 12.68 -24.05 4.35
CA VAL A 393 13.59 -23.37 3.41
C VAL A 393 13.39 -21.87 3.49
N LEU A 394 14.48 -21.10 3.43
CA LEU A 394 14.41 -19.64 3.38
C LEU A 394 13.70 -19.20 2.10
N SER A 395 12.60 -18.47 2.25
CA SER A 395 11.77 -17.97 1.17
C SER A 395 11.90 -16.46 1.05
N VAL A 396 12.30 -15.99 -0.12
CA VAL A 396 12.46 -14.56 -0.42
C VAL A 396 11.36 -14.13 -1.38
N ILE A 397 10.49 -13.24 -0.92
CA ILE A 397 9.41 -12.67 -1.72
C ILE A 397 9.90 -11.34 -2.27
N ILE A 398 9.98 -11.23 -3.60
CA ILE A 398 10.43 -10.04 -4.30
C ILE A 398 9.24 -9.43 -5.05
N CYS A 399 8.86 -8.21 -4.68
CA CYS A 399 7.79 -7.49 -5.35
C CYS A 399 8.24 -6.10 -5.84
N ASP A 400 7.97 -5.81 -7.10
CA ASP A 400 8.17 -4.46 -7.64
C ASP A 400 6.99 -3.58 -7.21
N ASP A 401 7.28 -2.43 -6.62
CA ASP A 401 6.32 -1.45 -6.11
C ASP A 401 5.46 -1.93 -4.91
N LEU A 402 5.91 -1.58 -3.71
CA LEU A 402 5.19 -1.87 -2.45
C LEU A 402 3.83 -1.18 -2.40
N ASN A 403 3.70 0.01 -2.99
CA ASN A 403 2.47 0.79 -2.95
C ASN A 403 1.36 0.16 -3.82
N GLN A 404 1.74 -0.54 -4.89
CA GLN A 404 0.79 -1.37 -5.65
C GLN A 404 0.46 -2.67 -4.92
N ASN A 405 1.37 -3.19 -4.10
CA ASN A 405 1.23 -4.47 -3.39
C ASN A 405 0.83 -4.34 -1.91
N GLN A 406 -0.04 -3.39 -1.56
CA GLN A 406 -0.47 -3.15 -0.16
C GLN A 406 -1.17 -4.35 0.48
N TYR A 407 -1.85 -5.20 -0.29
CA TYR A 407 -2.46 -6.43 0.23
C TYR A 407 -1.40 -7.44 0.71
N LEU A 408 -0.29 -7.57 -0.03
CA LEU A 408 0.84 -8.41 0.38
C LEU A 408 1.48 -7.85 1.66
N LEU A 409 1.73 -6.54 1.73
CA LEU A 409 2.25 -5.90 2.94
C LEU A 409 1.32 -6.12 4.15
N SER A 410 0.01 -5.98 3.94
CA SER A 410 -0.99 -6.22 4.98
C SER A 410 -0.97 -7.65 5.48
N ASP A 411 -0.98 -8.66 4.60
CA ASP A 411 -0.95 -10.07 5.01
C ASP A 411 0.41 -10.45 5.62
N PHE A 412 1.51 -9.91 5.08
CA PHE A 412 2.85 -10.10 5.63
C PHE A 412 3.00 -9.51 7.03
N SER A 413 2.43 -8.33 7.30
CA SER A 413 2.45 -7.72 8.64
C SER A 413 1.73 -8.55 9.71
N MET A 414 0.77 -9.38 9.30
CA MET A 414 0.01 -10.27 10.17
C MET A 414 0.76 -11.59 10.43
N LEU A 415 1.75 -11.92 9.60
CA LEU A 415 2.54 -13.14 9.71
C LEU A 415 3.46 -13.08 10.93
N LYS A 416 3.23 -13.98 11.91
CA LYS A 416 4.05 -14.11 13.11
C LYS A 416 5.02 -15.29 13.00
N ASN A 417 6.17 -15.17 13.65
CA ASN A 417 7.22 -16.21 13.75
C ASN A 417 7.79 -16.70 12.40
N ALA A 418 7.82 -15.84 11.38
CA ALA A 418 8.33 -16.17 10.04
C ALA A 418 9.81 -15.81 9.87
N ASN A 419 10.68 -16.47 10.63
CA ASN A 419 12.13 -16.24 10.54
C ASN A 419 12.74 -16.70 9.20
N ASN A 420 11.99 -17.47 8.43
CA ASN A 420 12.35 -18.05 7.13
C ASN A 420 11.62 -17.38 5.95
N VAL A 421 10.91 -16.27 6.15
CA VAL A 421 10.26 -15.53 5.05
C VAL A 421 10.73 -14.08 5.07
N ILE A 422 11.33 -13.63 3.97
CA ILE A 422 11.87 -12.28 3.81
C ILE A 422 11.10 -11.56 2.71
N LEU A 423 10.68 -10.33 2.98
CA LEU A 423 10.06 -9.46 1.98
C LEU A 423 11.07 -8.43 1.45
N ILE A 424 11.24 -8.39 0.13
CA ILE A 424 12.02 -7.39 -0.58
C ILE A 424 11.09 -6.63 -1.52
N SER A 425 11.02 -5.31 -1.38
CA SER A 425 10.18 -4.49 -2.23
C SER A 425 10.84 -3.20 -2.68
N SER A 426 10.31 -2.60 -3.75
CA SER A 426 10.74 -1.29 -4.25
C SER A 426 9.70 -0.21 -3.92
N ILE A 427 10.14 1.04 -3.72
CA ILE A 427 9.24 2.18 -3.51
C ILE A 427 9.81 3.48 -4.09
N ARG A 428 8.94 4.40 -4.50
CA ARG A 428 9.37 5.76 -4.89
C ARG A 428 9.59 6.63 -3.67
N ASN A 429 10.57 7.53 -3.74
CA ASN A 429 10.86 8.46 -2.66
C ASN A 429 9.63 9.25 -2.18
N ILE A 430 8.75 9.67 -3.10
CA ILE A 430 7.54 10.46 -2.79
C ILE A 430 6.40 9.64 -2.16
N GLU A 431 6.45 8.32 -2.29
CA GLU A 431 5.48 7.37 -1.75
C GLU A 431 5.91 6.88 -0.36
N TYR A 432 7.23 6.80 -0.11
CA TYR A 432 7.81 6.38 1.16
C TYR A 432 7.24 7.13 2.38
N ASP A 433 7.16 8.46 2.32
CA ASP A 433 6.69 9.27 3.47
C ASP A 433 5.19 9.12 3.75
N LYS A 434 4.44 8.42 2.89
CA LYS A 434 2.97 8.31 2.95
C LYS A 434 2.48 6.91 3.20
N ILE A 435 3.32 5.91 3.02
CA ILE A 435 2.92 4.52 3.17
C ILE A 435 2.90 4.16 4.66
N ASP A 436 1.85 3.47 5.09
CA ASP A 436 1.82 2.83 6.40
C ASP A 436 2.48 1.46 6.25
N PHE A 437 3.67 1.28 6.85
CA PHE A 437 4.40 0.03 6.82
C PHE A 437 3.81 -1.07 7.71
N MET A 438 2.70 -0.80 8.42
CA MET A 438 1.95 -1.77 9.22
C MET A 438 2.82 -2.54 10.24
N ASN A 439 3.82 -1.86 10.82
CA ASN A 439 4.83 -2.41 11.74
C ASN A 439 5.79 -3.46 11.14
N VAL A 440 5.90 -3.55 9.81
CA VAL A 440 6.96 -4.33 9.17
C VAL A 440 8.25 -3.52 9.21
N ASP A 441 9.28 -4.09 9.85
CA ASP A 441 10.62 -3.49 9.91
C ASP A 441 11.36 -3.74 8.59
N PHE A 442 11.81 -2.66 7.95
CA PHE A 442 12.53 -2.68 6.69
C PHE A 442 13.88 -1.98 6.82
N ASP A 443 14.93 -2.68 6.40
CA ASP A 443 16.20 -2.06 6.09
C ASP A 443 16.08 -1.36 4.72
N THR A 444 16.26 -0.04 4.70
CA THR A 444 16.16 0.73 3.45
C THR A 444 17.49 0.80 2.72
N ILE A 445 17.49 0.54 1.41
CA ILE A 445 18.64 0.71 0.51
C ILE A 445 18.29 1.79 -0.52
N ILE A 446 19.11 2.83 -0.61
CA ILE A 446 18.91 3.94 -1.55
C ILE A 446 19.79 3.73 -2.79
N ILE A 447 19.15 3.63 -3.94
CA ILE A 447 19.82 3.28 -5.21
C ILE A 447 19.81 4.42 -6.24
N ASP A 448 19.74 5.67 -5.81
CA ASP A 448 19.67 6.80 -6.73
C ASP A 448 20.95 7.03 -7.52
N GLU A 449 22.11 6.68 -6.95
CA GLU A 449 23.41 6.91 -7.57
C GLU A 449 24.02 5.62 -8.16
N LEU A 450 24.88 5.78 -9.15
CA LEU A 450 25.74 4.73 -9.67
C LEU A 450 27.05 4.71 -8.89
N SER A 451 27.54 3.51 -8.56
CA SER A 451 28.85 3.36 -7.94
C SER A 451 29.96 3.86 -8.87
N THR A 452 30.79 4.77 -8.36
CA THR A 452 32.01 5.25 -9.02
C THR A 452 33.21 4.34 -8.78
N LYS A 453 33.11 3.41 -7.83
CA LYS A 453 34.15 2.45 -7.49
C LYS A 453 33.79 1.09 -8.06
N SER A 454 34.79 0.42 -8.61
CA SER A 454 34.64 -1.01 -8.87
C SER A 454 34.67 -1.79 -7.56
N ILE A 455 33.96 -2.92 -7.52
CA ILE A 455 33.98 -3.87 -6.41
C ILE A 455 35.27 -4.68 -6.40
N ASP A 456 35.87 -4.88 -7.57
CA ASP A 456 37.15 -5.57 -7.77
C ASP A 456 37.99 -4.85 -8.83
N GLU A 457 39.31 -4.92 -8.76
CA GLU A 457 40.23 -4.34 -9.74
C GLU A 457 40.00 -4.87 -11.17
N SER A 458 39.40 -6.07 -11.29
CA SER A 458 39.06 -6.71 -12.56
C SER A 458 37.77 -6.18 -13.21
N LEU A 459 36.90 -5.51 -12.43
CA LEU A 459 35.58 -5.05 -12.87
C LEU A 459 35.55 -3.56 -13.19
N LYS A 460 34.59 -3.16 -14.02
CA LYS A 460 34.30 -1.74 -14.32
C LYS A 460 33.39 -1.17 -13.23
N SER A 461 33.47 0.14 -12.99
CA SER A 461 32.48 0.82 -12.14
C SER A 461 31.11 0.88 -12.85
N GLU A 462 30.04 1.03 -12.08
CA GLU A 462 28.68 1.16 -12.64
C GLU A 462 28.54 2.41 -13.53
N VAL A 463 29.25 3.48 -13.18
CA VAL A 463 29.36 4.71 -14.00
C VAL A 463 30.00 4.42 -15.36
N ASP A 464 31.03 3.58 -15.41
CA ASP A 464 31.70 3.21 -16.67
C ASP A 464 30.80 2.38 -17.56
N TYR A 465 30.03 1.45 -16.98
CA TYR A 465 29.01 0.70 -17.71
C TYR A 465 27.95 1.61 -18.34
N LEU A 466 27.50 2.64 -17.63
CA LEU A 466 26.58 3.62 -18.21
C LEU A 466 27.22 4.38 -19.38
N ILE A 467 28.48 4.82 -19.24
CA ILE A 467 29.16 5.55 -20.32
C ILE A 467 29.30 4.67 -21.57
N GLU A 468 29.70 3.41 -21.39
CA GLU A 468 29.82 2.45 -22.49
C GLU A 468 28.47 2.21 -23.19
N LEU A 469 27.38 2.09 -22.42
CA LEU A 469 26.03 1.97 -22.99
C LEU A 469 25.63 3.19 -23.82
N VAL A 470 25.90 4.39 -23.31
CA VAL A 470 25.60 5.65 -24.01
C VAL A 470 26.47 5.81 -25.26
N ASP A 471 27.73 5.36 -25.20
CA ASP A 471 28.67 5.34 -26.34
C ASP A 471 28.20 4.37 -27.44
N ILE A 472 27.85 3.13 -27.08
CA ILE A 472 27.37 2.09 -28.01
C ILE A 472 26.12 2.55 -28.76
N LEU A 473 25.21 3.23 -28.07
CA LEU A 473 23.96 3.73 -28.66
C LEU A 473 24.14 5.06 -29.39
N ASN A 474 25.33 5.68 -29.32
CA ASN A 474 25.64 7.00 -29.86
C ASN A 474 24.63 8.08 -29.38
N PHE A 475 24.32 8.07 -28.08
CA PHE A 475 23.35 8.99 -27.48
C PHE A 475 23.97 10.30 -27.00
N TRP A 476 25.29 10.38 -26.93
CA TRP A 476 25.98 11.65 -26.69
C TRP A 476 25.65 12.65 -27.79
N GLY A 477 25.41 13.91 -27.40
CA GLY A 477 25.36 15.02 -28.37
C GLY A 477 26.69 15.19 -29.07
N GLU A 478 26.69 15.83 -30.26
CA GLU A 478 27.88 15.97 -31.13
C GLU A 478 29.12 16.48 -30.38
N GLU A 479 28.93 17.41 -29.44
CA GLU A 479 30.00 18.01 -28.62
C GLU A 479 30.58 17.06 -27.56
N LYS A 480 29.84 16.03 -27.14
CA LYS A 480 30.17 15.14 -26.02
C LYS A 480 30.70 13.76 -26.46
N VAL A 481 30.45 13.35 -27.71
CA VAL A 481 30.84 12.02 -28.23
C VAL A 481 32.35 11.77 -28.13
N THR A 482 33.16 12.77 -28.52
CA THR A 482 34.62 12.66 -28.59
C THR A 482 35.33 12.94 -27.25
N LEU A 483 34.59 13.18 -26.18
CA LEU A 483 35.20 13.52 -24.89
C LEU A 483 35.91 12.29 -24.27
N PRO A 484 37.07 12.49 -23.62
CA PRO A 484 37.73 11.42 -22.88
C PRO A 484 36.85 10.85 -21.77
N ILE A 485 37.03 9.56 -21.43
CA ILE A 485 36.27 8.86 -20.39
C ILE A 485 36.27 9.60 -19.05
N ASN A 486 37.41 10.19 -18.66
CA ASN A 486 37.53 10.95 -17.40
C ASN A 486 36.69 12.23 -17.42
N THR A 487 36.52 12.86 -18.58
CA THR A 487 35.65 14.04 -18.74
C THR A 487 34.18 13.61 -18.71
N LYS A 488 33.83 12.50 -19.38
CA LYS A 488 32.48 11.92 -19.31
C LYS A 488 32.11 11.57 -17.86
N ARG A 489 33.02 10.93 -17.09
CA ARG A 489 32.83 10.67 -15.65
C ARG A 489 32.57 11.95 -14.85
N LYS A 490 33.30 13.04 -15.13
CA LYS A 490 33.05 14.34 -14.47
C LYS A 490 31.68 14.91 -14.82
N ILE A 491 31.27 14.85 -16.08
CA ILE A 491 29.92 15.26 -16.52
C ILE A 491 28.86 14.45 -15.78
N LEU A 492 29.00 13.12 -15.73
CA LEU A 492 28.08 12.27 -14.98
C LEU A 492 28.03 12.67 -13.50
N ALA A 493 29.17 12.94 -12.87
CA ALA A 493 29.22 13.29 -11.45
C ALA A 493 28.68 14.70 -11.14
N GLU A 494 29.02 15.70 -11.94
CA GLU A 494 28.73 17.12 -11.67
C GLU A 494 27.34 17.52 -12.20
N ASP A 495 27.02 17.14 -13.43
CA ASP A 495 25.79 17.56 -14.12
C ASP A 495 24.63 16.59 -13.82
N TYR A 496 24.90 15.29 -13.85
CA TYR A 496 23.87 14.23 -13.70
C TYR A 496 23.89 13.52 -12.35
N LYS A 497 24.84 13.86 -11.46
CA LYS A 497 24.99 13.30 -10.10
C LYS A 497 25.08 11.78 -10.06
N ASN A 498 25.67 11.18 -11.09
CA ASN A 498 25.75 9.75 -11.29
C ASN A 498 24.38 9.04 -11.26
N GLN A 499 23.29 9.73 -11.60
CA GLN A 499 21.95 9.13 -11.66
C GLN A 499 21.62 8.70 -13.09
N ILE A 500 21.04 7.50 -13.23
CA ILE A 500 20.55 7.02 -14.53
C ILE A 500 19.45 7.96 -15.02
N SER A 501 18.54 8.38 -14.13
CA SER A 501 17.40 9.21 -14.50
C SER A 501 17.80 10.56 -15.06
N GLU A 502 18.71 11.27 -14.39
CA GLU A 502 19.17 12.60 -14.82
C GLU A 502 19.97 12.51 -16.12
N THR A 503 20.81 11.47 -16.27
CA THR A 503 21.56 11.22 -17.50
C THR A 503 20.60 10.98 -18.66
N LEU A 504 19.61 10.08 -18.51
CA LEU A 504 18.62 9.82 -19.55
C LEU A 504 17.73 11.02 -19.84
N LEU A 505 17.39 11.84 -18.85
CA LEU A 505 16.59 13.05 -19.06
C LEU A 505 17.32 14.06 -19.94
N ASP A 506 18.61 14.29 -19.73
CA ASP A 506 19.40 15.19 -20.58
C ASP A 506 19.60 14.60 -21.97
N LEU A 507 20.03 13.33 -22.05
CA LEU A 507 20.24 12.63 -23.31
C LEU A 507 18.96 12.64 -24.16
N PHE A 508 17.81 12.29 -23.58
CA PHE A 508 16.54 12.24 -24.30
C PHE A 508 15.93 13.63 -24.56
N SER A 509 16.45 14.68 -23.91
CA SER A 509 16.09 16.06 -24.24
C SER A 509 16.89 16.59 -25.44
N SER A 510 17.88 15.84 -25.94
CA SER A 510 18.58 16.19 -27.18
C SER A 510 17.64 16.16 -28.40
N GLU A 511 17.88 17.05 -29.36
CA GLU A 511 17.08 17.13 -30.59
C GLU A 511 17.07 15.81 -31.36
N ASN A 512 18.20 15.10 -31.41
CA ASN A 512 18.31 13.80 -32.09
C ASN A 512 17.33 12.76 -31.53
N ILE A 513 17.24 12.62 -30.20
CA ILE A 513 16.35 11.63 -29.59
C ILE A 513 14.89 12.08 -29.68
N ILE A 514 14.60 13.38 -29.52
CA ILE A 514 13.25 13.91 -29.71
C ILE A 514 12.78 13.67 -31.16
N ASN A 515 13.64 13.88 -32.16
CA ASN A 515 13.32 13.63 -33.56
C ASN A 515 13.04 12.14 -33.79
N LYS A 516 13.88 11.24 -33.25
CA LYS A 516 13.66 9.78 -33.34
C LYS A 516 12.36 9.33 -32.66
N ILE A 517 12.04 9.87 -31.48
CA ILE A 517 10.77 9.59 -30.79
C ILE A 517 9.59 10.14 -31.62
N SER A 518 9.76 11.32 -32.22
CA SER A 518 8.75 11.92 -33.09
C SER A 518 8.51 11.05 -34.33
N GLU A 519 9.56 10.56 -34.99
CA GLU A 519 9.44 9.65 -36.14
C GLU A 519 8.57 8.42 -35.83
N TYR A 520 8.72 7.84 -34.63
CA TYR A 520 7.91 6.69 -34.21
C TYR A 520 6.47 7.05 -33.83
N LEU A 521 6.22 8.23 -33.25
CA LEU A 521 4.95 8.54 -32.61
C LEU A 521 4.10 9.60 -33.34
N ASP A 522 4.63 10.27 -34.36
CA ASP A 522 3.93 11.39 -35.01
C ASP A 522 2.61 10.94 -35.66
N SER A 523 2.59 9.74 -36.28
CA SER A 523 1.35 9.15 -36.80
C SER A 523 0.31 8.86 -35.71
N ILE A 524 0.75 8.48 -34.51
CA ILE A 524 -0.10 8.20 -33.35
C ILE A 524 -0.67 9.49 -32.75
N VAL A 525 0.15 10.53 -32.65
CA VAL A 525 -0.22 11.82 -32.05
C VAL A 525 -1.14 12.62 -32.97
N LYS A 526 -1.04 12.44 -34.29
CA LYS A 526 -1.86 13.16 -35.28
C LYS A 526 -3.27 12.61 -35.44
N ASP A 527 -3.50 11.30 -35.30
CA ASP A 527 -4.85 10.72 -35.34
C ASP A 527 -5.55 10.89 -33.97
N PRO A 528 -6.69 11.62 -33.88
CA PRO A 528 -7.40 11.83 -32.62
C PRO A 528 -7.73 10.55 -31.86
N LYS A 529 -8.08 9.45 -32.57
CA LYS A 529 -8.47 8.18 -31.93
C LYS A 529 -7.30 7.54 -31.20
N THR A 530 -6.12 7.50 -31.82
CA THR A 530 -4.90 6.95 -31.21
C THR A 530 -4.27 7.92 -30.24
N ARG A 531 -4.35 9.22 -30.51
CA ARG A 531 -3.76 10.29 -29.69
C ARG A 531 -4.31 10.28 -28.28
N ASP A 532 -5.64 10.30 -28.14
CA ASP A 532 -6.29 10.41 -26.83
C ASP A 532 -6.04 9.14 -25.99
N ILE A 533 -6.13 7.95 -26.60
CA ILE A 533 -5.79 6.68 -25.93
C ILE A 533 -4.32 6.68 -25.50
N SER A 534 -3.39 6.98 -26.41
CA SER A 534 -1.96 6.94 -26.12
C SER A 534 -1.57 7.98 -25.06
N PHE A 535 -2.20 9.15 -25.07
CA PHE A 535 -2.00 10.16 -24.04
C PHE A 535 -2.38 9.64 -22.65
N LEU A 536 -3.53 8.99 -22.50
CA LEU A 536 -3.94 8.40 -21.23
C LEU A 536 -2.96 7.31 -20.80
N ILE A 537 -2.62 6.38 -21.68
CA ILE A 537 -1.67 5.30 -21.37
C ILE A 537 -0.34 5.86 -20.83
N LEU A 538 0.25 6.82 -21.53
CA LEU A 538 1.51 7.45 -21.12
C LEU A 538 1.36 8.23 -19.81
N LEU A 539 0.23 8.93 -19.61
CA LEU A 539 -0.05 9.69 -18.41
C LEU A 539 -0.17 8.78 -17.18
N PHE A 540 -1.02 7.76 -17.24
CA PHE A 540 -1.24 6.83 -16.14
C PHE A 540 0.05 6.11 -15.76
N LYS A 541 0.87 5.73 -16.76
CA LYS A 541 2.19 5.15 -16.51
C LYS A 541 3.16 6.11 -15.83
N TYR A 542 3.22 7.36 -16.28
CA TYR A 542 4.03 8.41 -15.64
C TYR A 542 3.62 8.61 -14.17
N LEU A 543 2.31 8.68 -13.91
CA LEU A 543 1.73 8.89 -12.58
C LEU A 543 1.78 7.65 -11.67
N ASN A 544 2.23 6.49 -12.15
CA ASN A 544 2.20 5.21 -11.43
C ASN A 544 0.81 4.67 -11.08
N ILE A 545 -0.21 5.06 -11.85
CA ILE A 545 -1.58 4.66 -11.56
C ILE A 545 -1.91 3.46 -12.44
N HIS A 546 -2.35 2.38 -11.80
CA HIS A 546 -2.82 1.20 -12.53
C HIS A 546 -4.03 1.59 -13.39
N ILE A 547 -4.01 1.17 -14.64
CA ILE A 547 -5.07 1.40 -15.61
C ILE A 547 -5.29 0.11 -16.41
N ASP A 548 -6.50 -0.11 -16.88
CA ASP A 548 -6.85 -1.22 -17.75
C ASP A 548 -7.68 -0.71 -18.94
N ASN A 549 -7.96 -1.59 -19.90
CA ASN A 549 -8.77 -1.24 -21.07
C ASN A 549 -10.19 -0.80 -20.68
N TYR A 550 -10.72 -1.30 -19.55
CA TYR A 550 -12.05 -0.92 -19.07
C TYR A 550 -12.09 0.55 -18.62
N ILE A 551 -11.11 0.99 -17.85
CA ILE A 551 -10.95 2.38 -17.42
C ILE A 551 -10.76 3.29 -18.65
N ILE A 552 -9.94 2.89 -19.63
CA ILE A 552 -9.72 3.68 -20.85
C ILE A 552 -11.03 3.84 -21.64
N ARG A 553 -11.79 2.75 -21.84
CA ARG A 553 -13.12 2.80 -22.48
C ARG A 553 -14.07 3.72 -21.72
N GLY A 554 -14.11 3.61 -20.39
CA GLY A 554 -14.95 4.44 -19.54
C GLY A 554 -14.61 5.93 -19.64
N LEU A 555 -13.32 6.27 -19.69
CA LEU A 555 -12.86 7.66 -19.78
C LEU A 555 -13.06 8.27 -21.17
N LEU A 556 -12.87 7.49 -22.25
CA LEU A 556 -12.95 8.01 -23.63
C LEU A 556 -14.31 7.78 -24.29
N GLY A 557 -15.16 6.91 -23.75
CA GLY A 557 -16.41 6.50 -24.37
C GLY A 557 -16.21 5.78 -25.71
N SER A 558 -15.08 5.08 -25.89
CA SER A 558 -14.70 4.44 -27.15
C SER A 558 -14.06 3.08 -26.93
N ASP A 559 -14.49 2.10 -27.73
CA ASP A 559 -13.93 0.74 -27.76
C ASP A 559 -12.74 0.61 -28.73
N TYR A 560 -12.20 1.71 -29.26
CA TYR A 560 -11.14 1.66 -30.26
C TYR A 560 -9.84 1.01 -29.76
N ILE A 561 -9.59 1.01 -28.44
CA ILE A 561 -8.48 0.27 -27.82
C ILE A 561 -8.55 -1.25 -28.07
N ASP A 562 -9.77 -1.79 -28.25
CA ASP A 562 -9.98 -3.20 -28.53
C ASP A 562 -9.84 -3.55 -30.02
N SER A 563 -9.71 -2.53 -30.88
CA SER A 563 -9.62 -2.72 -32.33
C SER A 563 -8.31 -3.41 -32.74
N ILE A 564 -8.41 -4.25 -33.77
CA ILE A 564 -7.25 -4.93 -34.36
C ILE A 564 -6.22 -3.89 -34.87
N SER A 565 -6.71 -2.76 -35.42
CA SER A 565 -5.86 -1.66 -35.89
C SER A 565 -5.03 -1.03 -34.78
N PHE A 566 -5.60 -0.84 -33.60
CA PHE A 566 -4.87 -0.31 -32.45
C PHE A 566 -3.86 -1.33 -31.92
N LYS A 567 -4.31 -2.58 -31.71
CA LYS A 567 -3.49 -3.66 -31.13
C LYS A 567 -2.31 -4.10 -31.99
N LYS A 568 -2.46 -4.08 -33.32
CA LYS A 568 -1.41 -4.49 -34.26
C LYS A 568 -0.53 -3.34 -34.75
N ASN A 569 -0.71 -2.12 -34.24
CA ASN A 569 0.14 -1.01 -34.61
C ASN A 569 1.55 -1.20 -34.01
N GLU A 570 2.56 -1.22 -34.87
CA GLU A 570 3.95 -1.50 -34.50
C GLU A 570 4.51 -0.49 -33.48
N TYR A 571 4.15 0.79 -33.59
CA TYR A 571 4.62 1.85 -32.70
C TYR A 571 3.87 1.86 -31.37
N ILE A 572 2.56 1.54 -31.38
CA ILE A 572 1.78 1.35 -30.16
C ILE A 572 2.34 0.17 -29.36
N SER A 573 2.78 -0.90 -30.05
CA SER A 573 3.39 -2.08 -29.43
C SER A 573 4.66 -1.77 -28.61
N LEU A 574 5.29 -0.60 -28.81
CA LEU A 574 6.43 -0.16 -28.02
C LEU A 574 6.02 0.19 -26.59
N PHE A 575 4.79 0.65 -26.38
CA PHE A 575 4.30 1.06 -25.07
C PHE A 575 3.00 0.43 -24.59
N TYR A 576 2.31 -0.34 -25.42
CA TYR A 576 1.06 -1.04 -25.10
C TYR A 576 1.06 -2.45 -25.71
N SER A 577 0.51 -3.44 -25.00
CA SER A 577 0.29 -4.80 -25.52
C SER A 577 -1.03 -5.36 -25.02
N ASP A 578 -1.74 -6.08 -25.89
CA ASP A 578 -3.00 -6.77 -25.56
C ASP A 578 -2.82 -8.04 -24.71
N ASP A 579 -1.61 -8.30 -24.20
CA ASP A 579 -1.40 -9.46 -23.35
C ASP A 579 -2.15 -9.25 -22.03
N ARG A 580 -2.98 -10.23 -21.64
CA ARG A 580 -3.90 -10.13 -20.49
C ARG A 580 -3.18 -9.92 -19.15
N ASN A 581 -1.84 -9.99 -19.18
CA ASN A 581 -0.92 -9.92 -18.06
C ASN A 581 -0.11 -8.60 -18.02
N SER A 582 -0.53 -7.52 -18.69
CA SER A 582 -0.08 -6.16 -18.30
C SER A 582 -0.76 -5.01 -19.03
N GLY A 583 -1.38 -5.21 -20.19
CA GLY A 583 -1.88 -4.10 -21.05
C GLY A 583 -0.77 -3.16 -21.59
N PHE A 584 0.37 -3.05 -20.90
CA PHE A 584 1.45 -2.08 -21.14
C PHE A 584 2.78 -2.78 -21.26
N THR A 585 3.51 -2.47 -22.33
CA THR A 585 4.88 -2.97 -22.55
C THR A 585 5.95 -2.01 -22.05
N ASN A 586 5.63 -0.72 -21.94
CA ASN A 586 6.61 0.30 -21.55
C ASN A 586 6.69 0.42 -20.03
N LYS A 587 7.91 0.26 -19.50
CA LYS A 587 8.24 0.46 -18.08
C LYS A 587 9.01 1.77 -17.80
N SER A 588 9.44 2.49 -18.84
CA SER A 588 10.16 3.77 -18.73
C SER A 588 9.21 4.95 -18.53
N SER A 589 9.06 5.36 -17.28
CA SER A 589 8.36 6.59 -16.92
C SER A 589 9.05 7.86 -17.43
N ILE A 590 10.37 7.82 -17.63
CA ILE A 590 11.18 8.92 -18.18
C ILE A 590 10.76 9.17 -19.62
N PHE A 591 10.64 8.11 -20.42
CA PHE A 591 10.09 8.20 -21.77
C PHE A 591 8.68 8.78 -21.75
N CYS A 592 7.78 8.27 -20.90
CA CYS A 592 6.42 8.81 -20.80
C CYS A 592 6.44 10.32 -20.52
N ARG A 593 7.27 10.76 -19.57
CA ARG A 593 7.44 12.19 -19.25
C ARG A 593 7.90 13.00 -20.46
N ILE A 594 8.94 12.55 -21.16
CA ILE A 594 9.52 13.29 -22.31
C ILE A 594 8.57 13.32 -23.49
N THR A 595 7.94 12.19 -23.81
CA THR A 595 6.94 12.09 -24.87
C THR A 595 5.75 13.00 -24.60
N LEU A 596 5.18 12.94 -23.39
CA LEU A 596 4.11 13.86 -22.96
C LEU A 596 4.57 15.32 -23.00
N LYS A 597 5.81 15.61 -22.58
CA LYS A 597 6.35 16.97 -22.55
C LYS A 597 6.53 17.56 -23.95
N ASN A 598 7.09 16.80 -24.89
CA ASN A 598 7.56 17.34 -26.16
C ASN A 598 6.58 17.14 -27.33
N LEU A 599 5.82 16.04 -27.38
CA LEU A 599 4.95 15.73 -28.51
C LEU A 599 3.53 16.30 -28.39
N PHE A 600 3.09 16.61 -27.18
CA PHE A 600 1.75 17.17 -26.94
C PHE A 600 1.84 18.67 -26.65
N ALA A 601 0.89 19.44 -27.17
CA ALA A 601 0.79 20.87 -26.90
C ALA A 601 0.40 21.13 -25.43
N ASN A 602 0.93 22.18 -24.80
CA ASN A 602 0.63 22.50 -23.39
C ASN A 602 -0.88 22.69 -23.15
N LYS A 603 -1.59 23.35 -24.08
CA LYS A 603 -3.06 23.49 -24.02
C LYS A 603 -3.79 22.16 -24.03
N TYR A 604 -3.40 21.25 -24.93
CA TYR A 604 -4.02 19.93 -25.02
C TYR A 604 -3.85 19.14 -23.71
N LYS A 605 -2.67 19.21 -23.07
CA LYS A 605 -2.42 18.55 -21.78
C LYS A 605 -3.36 19.07 -20.69
N THR A 606 -3.41 20.41 -20.52
CA THR A 606 -4.25 21.04 -19.48
C THR A 606 -5.73 20.79 -19.71
N ASP A 607 -6.20 20.90 -20.96
CA ASP A 607 -7.60 20.65 -21.32
C ASP A 607 -7.97 19.18 -21.05
N THR A 608 -7.09 18.24 -21.41
CA THR A 608 -7.31 16.81 -21.18
C THR A 608 -7.34 16.49 -19.69
N PHE A 609 -6.44 17.06 -18.88
CA PHE A 609 -6.46 16.89 -17.42
C PHE A 609 -7.77 17.40 -16.81
N LEU A 610 -8.23 18.59 -17.20
CA LEU A 610 -9.49 19.16 -16.72
C LEU A 610 -10.71 18.34 -17.15
N ASN A 611 -10.68 17.79 -18.37
CA ASN A 611 -11.74 16.93 -18.89
C ASN A 611 -11.80 15.60 -18.12
N LEU A 612 -10.65 14.98 -17.83
CA LEU A 612 -10.56 13.77 -17.02
C LEU A 612 -11.15 13.97 -15.63
N VAL A 613 -10.80 15.07 -14.97
CA VAL A 613 -11.36 15.42 -13.65
C VAL A 613 -12.89 15.59 -13.75
N GLY A 614 -13.37 16.30 -14.78
CA GLY A 614 -14.82 16.50 -14.99
C GLY A 614 -15.59 15.21 -15.24
N LEU A 615 -15.04 14.29 -16.03
CA LEU A 615 -15.64 12.98 -16.32
C LEU A 615 -15.77 12.14 -15.03
N ILE A 616 -14.69 12.06 -14.25
CA ILE A 616 -14.66 11.33 -12.99
C ILE A 616 -15.66 11.90 -11.96
N GLU A 617 -15.80 13.23 -11.89
CA GLU A 617 -16.82 13.86 -11.05
C GLU A 617 -18.25 13.53 -11.49
N THR A 618 -18.49 13.42 -12.81
CA THR A 618 -19.81 13.14 -13.38
C THR A 618 -20.23 11.68 -13.12
N GLU A 619 -19.32 10.73 -13.30
CA GLU A 619 -19.58 9.30 -13.04
C GLU A 619 -19.92 9.03 -11.55
N LYS A 620 -19.31 9.76 -10.61
CA LYS A 620 -19.63 9.65 -9.17
C LYS A 620 -21.10 9.98 -8.85
N GLY A 621 -21.78 10.76 -9.71
CA GLY A 621 -23.20 11.09 -9.56
C GLY A 621 -24.15 9.93 -9.87
N ARG A 622 -23.69 8.91 -10.62
CA ARG A 622 -24.47 7.75 -11.07
C ARG A 622 -24.23 6.55 -10.14
N ARG A 623 -24.65 6.64 -8.88
CA ARG A 623 -24.58 5.53 -7.91
C ARG A 623 -25.43 4.36 -8.41
N ASN A 624 -24.88 3.15 -8.63
CA ASN A 624 -25.67 1.89 -8.65
C ASN A 624 -24.93 0.54 -8.87
N SER A 625 -23.59 0.38 -8.80
CA SER A 625 -23.03 -1.00 -8.91
C SER A 625 -21.63 -1.22 -8.34
N GLU A 626 -21.21 -2.47 -8.16
CA GLU A 626 -19.83 -2.89 -7.79
C GLU A 626 -18.72 -2.27 -8.65
N LYS A 627 -19.04 -1.77 -9.84
CA LYS A 627 -18.15 -0.96 -10.71
C LYS A 627 -17.72 0.38 -10.08
N ASP A 628 -18.34 0.77 -8.97
CA ASP A 628 -18.14 2.07 -8.30
C ASP A 628 -16.83 2.12 -7.49
N SER A 629 -16.32 1.02 -6.93
CA SER A 629 -15.12 1.03 -6.08
C SER A 629 -13.85 1.41 -6.86
N ASN A 630 -13.63 0.80 -8.02
CA ASN A 630 -12.43 1.03 -8.84
C ASN A 630 -12.39 2.45 -9.39
N ILE A 631 -13.53 3.00 -9.81
CA ILE A 631 -13.63 4.40 -10.27
C ILE A 631 -13.42 5.37 -9.10
N ILE A 632 -13.87 5.04 -7.89
CA ILE A 632 -13.61 5.84 -6.67
C ILE A 632 -12.12 5.82 -6.31
N HIS A 633 -11.46 4.65 -6.34
CA HIS A 633 -10.02 4.56 -6.08
C HIS A 633 -9.20 5.27 -7.16
N LEU A 634 -9.61 5.13 -8.43
CA LEU A 634 -9.03 5.87 -9.56
C LEU A 634 -9.19 7.37 -9.37
N LYS A 635 -10.37 7.83 -8.94
CA LYS A 635 -10.64 9.24 -8.63
C LYS A 635 -9.68 9.77 -7.60
N ASP A 636 -9.59 9.09 -6.45
CA ASP A 636 -8.76 9.55 -5.34
C ASP A 636 -7.28 9.55 -5.71
N SER A 637 -6.82 8.57 -6.49
CA SER A 637 -5.42 8.48 -6.92
C SER A 637 -5.10 9.51 -8.01
N LEU A 638 -5.90 9.56 -9.08
CA LEU A 638 -5.67 10.43 -10.23
C LEU A 638 -5.81 11.91 -9.88
N ILE A 639 -6.88 12.31 -9.17
CA ILE A 639 -7.06 13.73 -8.83
C ILE A 639 -5.93 14.19 -7.91
N LYS A 640 -5.50 13.35 -6.95
CA LYS A 640 -4.35 13.69 -6.10
C LYS A 640 -3.09 13.90 -6.93
N GLU A 641 -2.81 13.02 -7.89
CA GLU A 641 -1.60 13.13 -8.71
C GLU A 641 -1.64 14.30 -9.71
N ILE A 642 -2.75 14.55 -10.40
CA ILE A 642 -2.90 15.66 -11.35
C ILE A 642 -3.06 17.01 -10.59
N MET A 643 -3.41 17.00 -9.30
CA MET A 643 -3.37 18.20 -8.46
C MET A 643 -1.92 18.61 -8.10
N ARG A 644 -0.95 17.69 -8.03
CA ARG A 644 0.43 18.04 -7.61
C ARG A 644 1.13 18.94 -8.62
N PHE A 645 1.62 20.10 -8.16
CA PHE A 645 2.31 21.10 -8.97
C PHE A 645 3.53 20.52 -9.70
N SER A 646 4.34 19.71 -9.01
CA SER A 646 5.51 19.07 -9.63
C SER A 646 5.15 18.16 -10.80
N ASN A 647 4.02 17.45 -10.71
CA ASN A 647 3.62 16.52 -11.77
C ASN A 647 3.24 17.28 -13.04
N ILE A 648 2.48 18.37 -12.89
CA ILE A 648 2.04 19.20 -14.03
C ILE A 648 3.19 20.03 -14.59
N ASP A 649 3.97 20.69 -13.73
CA ASP A 649 5.12 21.50 -14.12
C ASP A 649 6.16 20.68 -14.91
N ASN A 650 6.36 19.41 -14.56
CA ASN A 650 7.28 18.51 -15.25
C ASN A 650 6.78 18.03 -16.63
N LEU A 651 5.47 18.07 -16.89
CA LEU A 651 4.87 17.66 -18.17
C LEU A 651 4.68 18.83 -19.14
N LEU A 652 4.72 20.07 -18.67
CA LEU A 652 4.63 21.23 -19.57
C LEU A 652 5.98 21.52 -20.23
N LYS A 653 5.96 21.80 -21.53
CA LYS A 653 7.14 22.19 -22.30
C LYS A 653 7.61 23.58 -21.86
N GLU A 654 8.92 23.76 -21.75
CA GLU A 654 9.53 25.06 -21.46
C GLU A 654 9.41 25.95 -22.69
N MET A 655 8.41 26.82 -22.70
CA MET A 655 8.07 27.77 -23.75
C MET A 655 7.46 29.02 -23.11
N ASP A 656 7.45 30.14 -23.83
CA ASP A 656 6.73 31.34 -23.41
C ASP A 656 5.27 30.99 -23.06
N GLY A 657 4.87 31.34 -21.84
CA GLY A 657 3.53 31.05 -21.33
C GLY A 657 3.37 29.78 -20.49
N LYS A 658 4.41 28.94 -20.26
CA LYS A 658 4.33 27.77 -19.33
C LYS A 658 3.70 28.13 -17.98
N LYS A 659 4.19 29.21 -17.39
CA LYS A 659 3.69 29.74 -16.10
C LYS A 659 2.20 30.10 -16.20
N SER A 660 1.78 30.73 -17.29
CA SER A 660 0.37 31.08 -17.53
C SER A 660 -0.52 29.83 -17.57
N TYR A 661 -0.12 28.80 -18.30
CA TYR A 661 -0.84 27.52 -18.34
C TYR A 661 -0.97 26.86 -16.97
N LEU A 662 0.07 26.89 -16.13
CA LEU A 662 -0.02 26.39 -14.75
C LEU A 662 -1.07 27.16 -13.96
N PHE A 663 -1.03 28.49 -14.01
CA PHE A 663 -1.99 29.33 -13.30
C PHE A 663 -3.43 29.08 -13.77
N THR A 664 -3.67 29.05 -15.08
CA THR A 664 -4.99 28.79 -15.66
C THR A 664 -5.49 27.40 -15.28
N TYR A 665 -4.65 26.36 -15.41
CA TYR A 665 -5.02 25.00 -15.05
C TYR A 665 -5.52 24.89 -13.60
N TYR A 666 -4.76 25.42 -12.64
CA TYR A 666 -5.18 25.38 -11.23
C TYR A 666 -6.42 26.23 -10.96
N SER A 667 -6.55 27.37 -11.62
CA SER A 667 -7.73 28.24 -11.49
C SER A 667 -9.01 27.57 -12.03
N ASP A 668 -8.90 26.79 -13.10
CA ASP A 668 -10.03 26.10 -13.72
C ASP A 668 -10.34 24.75 -13.04
N LEU A 669 -9.36 24.13 -12.38
CA LEU A 669 -9.51 22.83 -11.73
C LEU A 669 -10.64 22.82 -10.68
N ILE A 670 -10.76 23.88 -9.88
CA ILE A 670 -11.83 24.01 -8.87
C ILE A 670 -13.23 24.11 -9.48
N LEU A 671 -13.35 24.59 -10.73
CA LEU A 671 -14.62 24.64 -11.45
C LEU A 671 -15.09 23.23 -11.84
N LYS A 672 -14.14 22.32 -12.12
CA LYS A 672 -14.42 20.91 -12.41
C LYS A 672 -14.71 20.13 -11.13
N ALA A 673 -13.95 20.35 -10.06
CA ALA A 673 -14.07 19.66 -8.78
C ALA A 673 -14.27 20.63 -7.60
N LYS A 674 -15.52 21.03 -7.36
CA LYS A 674 -15.87 22.05 -6.34
C LYS A 674 -15.45 21.69 -4.91
N TRP A 675 -15.35 20.40 -4.58
CA TRP A 675 -14.96 19.95 -3.25
C TRP A 675 -13.51 20.33 -2.89
N LEU A 676 -12.65 20.58 -3.89
CA LEU A 676 -11.27 21.08 -3.69
C LEU A 676 -11.22 22.43 -2.97
N SER A 677 -12.31 23.22 -2.99
CA SER A 677 -12.41 24.47 -2.21
C SER A 677 -12.21 24.28 -0.71
N ARG A 678 -12.43 23.06 -0.18
CA ARG A 678 -12.25 22.68 1.22
C ARG A 678 -10.92 21.97 1.50
N GLU A 679 -10.06 21.87 0.49
CA GLU A 679 -8.77 21.19 0.57
C GLU A 679 -7.62 22.18 0.71
N SER A 680 -6.94 22.16 1.86
CA SER A 680 -5.75 22.99 2.11
C SER A 680 -4.66 22.78 1.06
N HIS A 681 -4.47 21.55 0.59
CA HIS A 681 -3.47 21.23 -0.42
C HIS A 681 -3.79 21.89 -1.77
N TYR A 682 -5.05 21.99 -2.20
CA TYR A 682 -5.41 22.67 -3.44
C TYR A 682 -4.99 24.15 -3.41
N TRP A 683 -5.31 24.85 -2.31
CA TRP A 683 -4.94 26.26 -2.14
C TRP A 683 -3.42 26.46 -2.12
N LEU A 684 -2.68 25.52 -1.53
CA LEU A 684 -1.22 25.50 -1.60
C LEU A 684 -0.71 25.39 -3.05
N GLN A 685 -1.27 24.48 -3.86
CA GLN A 685 -0.83 24.31 -5.27
C GLN A 685 -1.17 25.55 -6.12
N LEU A 686 -2.35 26.15 -5.92
CA LEU A 686 -2.73 27.40 -6.59
C LEU A 686 -1.79 28.56 -6.19
N ALA A 687 -1.43 28.66 -4.91
CA ALA A 687 -0.47 29.63 -4.43
C ALA A 687 0.91 29.44 -5.10
N MET A 688 1.38 28.19 -5.23
CA MET A 688 2.63 27.87 -5.94
C MET A 688 2.59 28.34 -7.39
N ALA A 689 1.48 28.13 -8.10
CA ALA A 689 1.29 28.61 -9.46
C ALA A 689 1.29 30.14 -9.56
N LYS A 690 0.67 30.83 -8.61
CA LYS A 690 0.69 32.30 -8.53
C LYS A 690 2.07 32.86 -8.18
N ILE A 691 2.82 32.20 -7.29
CA ILE A 691 4.23 32.54 -6.97
C ILE A 691 5.12 32.39 -8.21
N ALA A 692 4.91 31.35 -9.02
CA ALA A 692 5.64 31.14 -10.26
C ALA A 692 5.35 32.23 -11.31
N ASN A 693 4.13 32.79 -11.31
CA ASN A 693 3.67 33.91 -12.14
C ASN A 693 3.89 35.29 -11.51
N ASP A 694 4.68 35.40 -10.44
CA ASP A 694 4.99 36.67 -9.78
C ASP A 694 3.77 37.42 -9.18
N ARG A 695 2.61 36.76 -9.04
CA ARG A 695 1.38 37.28 -8.39
C ARG A 695 1.43 37.07 -6.88
N LEU A 696 2.36 37.75 -6.21
CA LEU A 696 2.72 37.46 -4.81
C LEU A 696 1.61 37.79 -3.80
N ASP A 697 0.81 38.83 -4.03
CA ASP A 697 -0.27 39.20 -3.10
C ASP A 697 -1.47 38.26 -3.19
N ASP A 698 -1.84 37.87 -4.42
CA ASP A 698 -2.87 36.85 -4.63
C ASP A 698 -2.46 35.50 -4.03
N ALA A 699 -1.18 35.12 -4.17
CA ALA A 699 -0.65 33.91 -3.56
C ALA A 699 -0.69 33.96 -2.02
N GLN A 700 -0.47 35.13 -1.43
CA GLN A 700 -0.55 35.31 0.03
C GLN A 700 -1.98 35.04 0.54
N ASN A 701 -3.01 35.43 -0.21
CA ASN A 701 -4.41 35.16 0.14
C ASN A 701 -4.74 33.66 0.05
N ASP A 702 -4.23 32.97 -0.96
CA ASP A 702 -4.42 31.53 -1.10
C ASP A 702 -3.71 30.75 0.03
N LEU A 703 -2.48 31.12 0.41
CA LEU A 703 -1.78 30.48 1.54
C LEU A 703 -2.52 30.71 2.86
N LYS A 704 -3.08 31.90 3.10
CA LYS A 704 -3.95 32.15 4.25
C LYS A 704 -5.16 31.21 4.27
N THR A 705 -5.79 31.00 3.11
CA THR A 705 -6.89 30.04 2.95
C THR A 705 -6.43 28.60 3.20
N ALA A 706 -5.24 28.23 2.71
CA ALA A 706 -4.64 26.93 2.96
C ALA A 706 -4.42 26.68 4.47
N TYR A 707 -3.86 27.66 5.19
CA TYR A 707 -3.71 27.59 6.65
C TYR A 707 -5.05 27.43 7.38
N LYS A 708 -6.08 28.19 6.97
CA LYS A 708 -7.40 28.08 7.60
C LYS A 708 -7.95 26.67 7.52
N TRP A 709 -7.94 26.07 6.33
CA TRP A 709 -8.39 24.68 6.14
C TRP A 709 -7.47 23.65 6.82
N ALA A 710 -6.16 23.90 6.88
CA ALA A 710 -5.23 23.03 7.58
C ALA A 710 -5.50 23.01 9.09
N ASN A 711 -5.74 24.18 9.69
CA ASN A 711 -6.05 24.31 11.12
C ASN A 711 -7.40 23.68 11.48
N GLU A 712 -8.43 23.85 10.63
CA GLU A 712 -9.71 23.16 10.80
C GLU A 712 -9.54 21.63 10.77
N LYS A 713 -8.66 21.11 9.91
CA LYS A 713 -8.33 19.67 9.86
C LYS A 713 -7.48 19.24 11.06
N GLN A 714 -6.59 20.08 11.55
CA GLN A 714 -5.73 19.80 12.70
C GLN A 714 -6.54 19.56 13.99
N ALA A 715 -7.68 20.25 14.14
CA ALA A 715 -8.60 20.06 15.26
C ALA A 715 -9.25 18.65 15.28
N ILE A 716 -9.25 17.94 14.15
CA ILE A 716 -9.90 16.63 13.97
C ILE A 716 -8.86 15.51 13.88
N ARG A 717 -7.68 15.79 13.32
CA ARG A 717 -6.59 14.82 13.11
C ARG A 717 -5.25 15.54 13.10
N ASN A 718 -4.18 14.91 13.56
CA ASN A 718 -2.85 15.52 13.55
C ASN A 718 -2.40 15.82 12.11
N TYR A 719 -2.52 17.09 11.66
CA TYR A 719 -2.30 17.52 10.28
C TYR A 719 -1.11 18.48 10.22
N SER A 720 -0.07 18.15 9.44
CA SER A 720 1.15 18.95 9.32
C SER A 720 0.97 20.15 8.37
N THR A 721 1.46 21.33 8.78
CA THR A 721 1.50 22.55 7.96
C THR A 721 2.84 22.78 7.26
N SER A 722 3.83 21.90 7.47
CA SER A 722 5.21 22.07 6.98
C SER A 722 5.29 22.44 5.48
N SER A 723 4.48 21.80 4.63
CA SER A 723 4.46 22.10 3.20
C SER A 723 3.92 23.51 2.88
N ILE A 724 3.00 24.04 3.68
CA ILE A 724 2.49 25.41 3.56
C ILE A 724 3.55 26.39 4.08
N ASP A 725 4.20 26.06 5.20
CA ASP A 725 5.24 26.88 5.83
C ASP A 725 6.44 27.09 4.89
N THR A 726 6.89 26.05 4.22
CA THR A 726 7.98 26.15 3.23
C THR A 726 7.60 27.04 2.03
N GLN A 727 6.39 26.96 1.49
CA GLN A 727 5.96 27.84 0.39
C GLN A 727 5.67 29.28 0.86
N GLN A 728 5.18 29.47 2.08
CA GLN A 728 5.01 30.78 2.69
C GLN A 728 6.35 31.47 2.91
N ALA A 729 7.38 30.73 3.37
CA ALA A 729 8.74 31.24 3.45
C ALA A 729 9.29 31.63 2.07
N ARG A 730 9.08 30.79 1.05
CA ARG A 730 9.47 31.10 -0.34
C ARG A 730 8.83 32.40 -0.86
N LEU A 731 7.54 32.60 -0.56
CA LEU A 731 6.81 33.81 -0.93
C LEU A 731 7.43 35.04 -0.25
N TYR A 732 7.74 34.96 1.04
CA TYR A 732 8.36 36.05 1.77
C TYR A 732 9.77 36.38 1.25
N ILE A 733 10.61 35.39 0.94
CA ILE A 733 11.93 35.62 0.31
C ILE A 733 11.76 36.37 -1.02
N LYS A 734 10.78 35.96 -1.85
CA LYS A 734 10.47 36.65 -3.12
C LYS A 734 9.98 38.08 -2.92
N LYS A 735 9.14 38.34 -1.90
CA LYS A 735 8.72 39.71 -1.54
C LYS A 735 9.91 40.54 -1.09
N ALA A 736 10.79 40.00 -0.26
CA ALA A 736 12.02 40.66 0.18
C ALA A 736 12.94 41.04 -1.00
N ILE A 737 13.05 40.17 -2.00
CA ILE A 737 13.84 40.43 -3.22
C ILE A 737 13.23 41.55 -4.09
N LYS A 738 11.92 41.80 -4.02
CA LYS A 738 11.27 42.91 -4.76
C LYS A 738 11.27 44.24 -4.01
N GLU A 739 11.36 44.18 -2.68
CA GLU A 739 11.32 45.35 -1.80
C GLU A 739 12.63 46.15 -1.81
N GLN A 740 12.57 47.46 -1.55
CA GLN A 740 13.76 48.34 -1.57
C GLN A 740 14.08 48.96 -0.20
N HIS A 741 13.14 48.94 0.73
CA HIS A 741 13.35 49.49 2.07
C HIS A 741 13.94 48.46 3.03
N ASP A 742 15.12 48.74 3.62
CA ASP A 742 15.85 47.86 4.55
C ASP A 742 14.92 47.15 5.56
N LYS A 743 14.09 47.91 6.29
CA LYS A 743 13.18 47.35 7.29
C LYS A 743 12.23 46.31 6.70
N ALA A 744 11.58 46.64 5.58
CA ALA A 744 10.62 45.73 4.95
C ALA A 744 11.29 44.52 4.30
N VAL A 745 12.47 44.70 3.68
CA VAL A 745 13.32 43.60 3.17
C VAL A 745 13.65 42.63 4.30
N TRP A 746 14.11 43.15 5.44
CA TRP A 746 14.46 42.35 6.59
C TRP A 746 13.25 41.66 7.23
N ASP A 747 12.14 42.37 7.43
CA ASP A 747 10.91 41.84 8.04
C ASP A 747 10.37 40.64 7.24
N TYR A 748 10.38 40.73 5.90
CA TYR A 748 10.03 39.57 5.06
C TYR A 748 11.05 38.44 5.18
N PHE A 749 12.36 38.73 5.11
CA PHE A 749 13.38 37.70 5.20
C PHE A 749 13.33 36.94 6.53
N ILE A 750 13.27 37.65 7.66
CA ILE A 750 13.25 37.03 8.98
C ILE A 750 11.97 36.23 9.20
N SER A 751 10.84 36.69 8.67
CA SER A 751 9.57 35.93 8.70
C SER A 751 9.71 34.61 7.94
N ALA A 752 10.40 34.60 6.80
CA ALA A 752 10.72 33.37 6.08
C ALA A 752 11.64 32.44 6.89
N HIS A 753 12.69 33.01 7.49
CA HIS A 753 13.65 32.23 8.29
C HIS A 753 12.98 31.57 9.49
N VAL A 754 12.13 32.29 10.23
CA VAL A 754 11.42 31.76 11.40
C VAL A 754 10.52 30.59 11.02
N LEU A 755 9.82 30.66 9.87
CA LEU A 755 9.02 29.54 9.37
C LEU A 755 9.89 28.32 9.05
N LEU A 756 10.98 28.52 8.29
CA LEU A 756 11.89 27.44 7.92
C LEU A 756 12.54 26.79 9.15
N SER A 757 12.88 27.57 10.17
CA SER A 757 13.48 27.08 11.41
C SER A 757 12.56 26.17 12.24
N LYS A 758 11.24 26.26 12.02
CA LYS A 758 10.24 25.38 12.67
C LYS A 758 9.91 24.13 11.84
N CYS A 759 10.29 24.11 10.56
CA CYS A 759 10.07 22.95 9.70
C CYS A 759 11.04 21.83 10.05
N GLU A 760 10.64 20.59 9.78
CA GLU A 760 11.51 19.42 9.89
C GLU A 760 12.79 19.60 9.06
N ASN A 761 13.86 18.94 9.49
CA ASN A 761 15.15 18.98 8.81
C ASN A 761 15.11 18.08 7.56
N ASP A 762 14.38 18.51 6.53
CA ASP A 762 14.14 17.75 5.30
C ASP A 762 14.58 18.51 4.02
N LYS A 763 14.56 17.84 2.86
CA LYS A 763 14.85 18.49 1.57
C LYS A 763 13.95 19.68 1.24
N TYR A 764 12.70 19.70 1.67
CA TYR A 764 11.75 20.74 1.29
C TYR A 764 12.12 22.07 1.94
N ARG A 765 12.54 22.04 3.21
CA ARG A 765 13.13 23.18 3.94
C ARG A 765 14.38 23.67 3.24
N TYR A 766 15.37 22.81 3.03
CA TYR A 766 16.67 23.23 2.51
C TYR A 766 16.62 23.68 1.04
N ARG A 767 15.65 23.18 0.25
CA ARG A 767 15.35 23.73 -1.08
C ARG A 767 14.99 25.22 -1.03
N GLN A 768 14.32 25.68 0.02
CA GLN A 768 14.01 27.12 0.18
C GLN A 768 15.19 27.90 0.76
N VAL A 769 15.97 27.30 1.67
CA VAL A 769 17.18 27.92 2.23
C VAL A 769 18.20 28.22 1.14
N LYS A 770 18.28 27.42 0.07
CA LYS A 770 19.13 27.71 -1.10
C LYS A 770 18.87 29.09 -1.72
N GLU A 771 17.66 29.65 -1.61
CA GLU A 771 17.36 31.01 -2.10
C GLU A 771 18.05 32.11 -1.27
N TYR A 772 18.67 31.78 -0.13
CA TYR A 772 19.46 32.73 0.67
C TYR A 772 20.65 33.26 -0.13
N GLU A 773 21.25 32.44 -1.00
CA GLU A 773 22.34 32.89 -1.88
C GLU A 773 21.87 33.98 -2.84
N ARG A 774 20.68 33.79 -3.43
CA ARG A 774 20.08 34.79 -4.32
C ARG A 774 19.70 36.06 -3.54
N PHE A 775 19.13 35.92 -2.35
CA PHE A 775 18.83 37.05 -1.48
C PHE A 775 20.10 37.82 -1.11
N PHE A 776 21.17 37.12 -0.73
CA PHE A 776 22.46 37.71 -0.39
C PHE A 776 22.99 38.56 -1.55
N ASN A 777 23.09 37.96 -2.74
CA ASN A 777 23.62 38.63 -3.92
C ASN A 777 22.82 39.87 -4.33
N LEU A 778 21.50 39.89 -4.11
CA LEU A 778 20.61 40.98 -4.57
C LEU A 778 20.31 42.04 -3.51
N LYS A 779 20.26 41.69 -2.22
CA LYS A 779 19.71 42.56 -1.17
C LYS A 779 20.63 42.81 0.01
N TYR A 780 21.69 42.02 0.22
CA TYR A 780 22.55 42.15 1.39
C TYR A 780 23.16 43.55 1.53
N ASN A 781 23.54 44.20 0.42
CA ASN A 781 24.16 45.53 0.44
C ASN A 781 23.22 46.64 0.95
N ILE A 782 21.91 46.47 0.79
CA ILE A 782 20.89 47.44 1.20
C ILE A 782 20.60 47.34 2.71
N LEU A 783 20.98 46.21 3.34
CA LEU A 783 20.69 45.97 4.74
C LEU A 783 21.52 46.87 5.67
N SER A 784 20.88 47.33 6.75
CA SER A 784 21.57 47.98 7.86
C SER A 784 22.56 47.04 8.55
N VAL A 785 23.57 47.58 9.24
CA VAL A 785 24.59 46.77 9.94
C VAL A 785 23.95 45.76 10.90
N LYS A 786 22.90 46.15 11.61
CA LYS A 786 22.12 45.26 12.48
C LYS A 786 21.52 44.09 11.71
N ASN A 787 20.87 44.35 10.58
CA ASN A 787 20.21 43.33 9.78
C ASN A 787 21.22 42.44 9.03
N LYS A 788 22.38 42.97 8.63
CA LYS A 788 23.50 42.17 8.10
C LYS A 788 23.98 41.13 9.10
N ASN A 789 24.18 41.54 10.36
CA ASN A 789 24.54 40.62 11.43
C ASN A 789 23.43 39.58 11.69
N GLY A 790 22.17 40.01 11.66
CA GLY A 790 21.02 39.09 11.76
C GLY A 790 21.00 38.05 10.63
N PHE A 791 21.25 38.46 9.38
CA PHE A 791 21.30 37.56 8.23
C PHE A 791 22.43 36.53 8.36
N LYS A 792 23.60 36.97 8.83
CA LYS A 792 24.73 36.08 9.14
C LYS A 792 24.34 35.02 10.18
N SER A 793 23.74 35.43 11.30
CA SER A 793 23.26 34.49 12.32
C SER A 793 22.21 33.50 11.79
N CYS A 794 21.35 33.94 10.86
CA CYS A 794 20.38 33.03 10.20
C CYS A 794 21.08 31.96 9.35
N CYS A 795 22.14 32.33 8.62
CA CYS A 795 22.94 31.39 7.82
C CYS A 795 23.70 30.39 8.71
N GLU A 796 24.33 30.88 9.79
CA GLU A 796 25.01 30.06 10.79
C GLU A 796 24.04 29.10 11.47
N HIS A 797 22.84 29.57 11.83
CA HIS A 797 21.79 28.72 12.39
C HIS A 797 21.41 27.59 11.45
N MET A 798 21.10 27.88 10.17
CA MET A 798 20.74 26.83 9.20
C MET A 798 21.87 25.82 8.99
N LEU A 799 23.13 26.29 8.92
CA LEU A 799 24.30 25.42 8.79
C LEU A 799 24.50 24.53 10.04
N SER A 800 24.22 25.05 11.24
CA SER A 800 24.29 24.26 12.47
C SER A 800 23.21 23.17 12.52
N GLN A 801 22.01 23.44 12.02
CA GLN A 801 20.89 22.49 11.98
C GLN A 801 21.16 21.33 11.01
N MET A 802 21.91 21.56 9.93
CA MET A 802 22.34 20.50 9.02
C MET A 802 23.20 19.42 9.68
N LYS A 803 23.90 19.74 10.79
CA LYS A 803 24.71 18.75 11.53
C LYS A 803 23.88 17.69 12.26
N PHE A 804 22.58 17.95 12.47
CA PHE A 804 21.66 17.05 13.16
C PHE A 804 20.79 16.24 12.19
N LEU A 805 21.13 16.24 10.89
CA LEU A 805 20.45 15.40 9.91
C LEU A 805 20.76 13.92 10.16
N SER A 806 19.77 13.05 9.92
CA SER A 806 20.00 11.61 9.90
C SER A 806 21.01 11.28 8.78
N ASN A 807 21.78 10.19 8.91
CA ASN A 807 22.69 9.74 7.84
C ASN A 807 21.95 9.48 6.50
N ILE A 808 20.64 9.21 6.58
CA ILE A 808 19.75 8.99 5.42
C ILE A 808 19.44 10.32 4.72
N ASP A 809 19.18 11.40 5.47
CA ASP A 809 18.86 12.72 4.91
C ASP A 809 20.12 13.50 4.51
N ALA A 810 21.25 13.30 5.20
CA ALA A 810 22.53 13.96 4.89
C ALA A 810 23.06 13.62 3.48
N GLY A 811 22.66 12.47 2.93
CA GLY A 811 23.00 12.05 1.56
C GLY A 811 22.21 12.76 0.45
N GLU A 812 21.11 13.45 0.76
CA GLU A 812 20.29 14.10 -0.27
C GLU A 812 20.99 15.34 -0.86
N TYR A 813 21.18 15.37 -2.19
CA TYR A 813 21.90 16.44 -2.89
C TYR A 813 21.39 17.86 -2.61
N SER A 814 20.08 18.07 -2.47
CA SER A 814 19.53 19.40 -2.19
C SER A 814 20.08 20.00 -0.90
N ILE A 815 20.41 19.15 0.07
CA ILE A 815 20.97 19.53 1.35
C ILE A 815 22.45 19.86 1.17
N ARG A 816 23.23 18.98 0.52
CA ARG A 816 24.65 19.22 0.25
C ARG A 816 24.92 20.45 -0.60
N SER A 817 24.12 20.68 -1.64
CA SER A 817 24.20 21.91 -2.44
C SER A 817 23.86 23.15 -1.62
N CYS A 818 22.88 23.06 -0.71
CA CYS A 818 22.53 24.17 0.17
C CYS A 818 23.64 24.46 1.19
N GLU A 819 24.28 23.43 1.73
CA GLU A 819 25.41 23.54 2.64
C GLU A 819 26.56 24.32 1.99
N LEU A 820 26.96 23.93 0.78
CA LEU A 820 27.98 24.63 -0.01
C LEU A 820 27.61 26.09 -0.28
N SER A 821 26.35 26.37 -0.64
CA SER A 821 25.87 27.75 -0.83
C SER A 821 25.98 28.57 0.46
N LEU A 822 25.59 28.01 1.62
CA LEU A 822 25.67 28.70 2.91
C LEU A 822 27.12 28.97 3.32
N ILE A 823 28.04 28.02 3.11
CA ILE A 823 29.47 28.20 3.38
C ILE A 823 30.02 29.36 2.53
N ARG A 824 29.77 29.36 1.22
CA ARG A 824 30.21 30.46 0.32
C ARG A 824 29.66 31.82 0.73
N ILE A 825 28.42 31.88 1.21
CA ILE A 825 27.81 33.13 1.70
C ILE A 825 28.58 33.63 2.92
N LEU A 826 28.87 32.76 3.88
CA LEU A 826 29.57 33.12 5.12
C LEU A 826 31.03 33.53 4.86
N GLU A 827 31.72 32.87 3.92
CA GLU A 827 33.07 33.26 3.48
C GLU A 827 33.09 34.67 2.87
N LYS A 828 32.06 35.04 2.09
CA LYS A 828 31.94 36.38 1.49
C LYS A 828 31.57 37.48 2.48
N MET A 829 31.16 37.14 3.71
CA MET A 829 30.83 38.10 4.77
C MET A 829 31.98 38.39 5.72
N GLN A 830 33.04 37.58 5.67
CA GLN A 830 34.31 37.85 6.35
C GLN A 830 35.09 38.88 5.56
#